data_AF-J0ZV53-F1
#
_entry.id   AF-J0ZV53-F1
#
_cell.length_a   1.000
_cell.length_b   1.000
_cell.length_c   1.000
_cell.angle_alpha   90.00
_cell.angle_beta   90.00
_cell.angle_gamma   90.00
#
_symmetry.space_group_name_H-M   'P 1'
#
loop_
_entity.id
_entity.type
_entity.pdbx_description
1 polymer ?
#
loop_
_entity_poly.entity_id
_entity_poly.type
_entity_poly.pdbx_seq_one_letter_code
_entity_poly.pdbx_strand_id
1 'polypeptide(L)'
;MVYVFQRHVFLCKFTTAVLYFLQVTYVSAAGALNDLGDAFYKCDDRKMHFLANKVYYLKSSQEESASFAPIAALYVEKPGTIVHASQVTVYGDNPDKISAYGAYARNGGRLNLTAADFKYIPALRAQNAVISMTVGEIKGTSHAVYAWGRETDISLVSVNIDIEPDNLNVKGVGIMSGFDAMVRMSDGTINFNQIGSFSTQFGGRYLLENMGIIGQGRREEARTDDDGPMGVLPEAFEVFQGGDVYLKNGFFQLNSMHAFLIKNFSGYVGDNGKIIQKYVSPNGFKNTNIKIEKNNISVKGEGAYGLYFSVLTPEELAKMSGQREGEKLLKSKTVITGKAFVSLSKTDMTVPDEVAIYAKGNKDYQVKGTLELSDETKISGDLLLKAENNASLLVKANFSFLTGGTRVDDKSTLDLELSRYSKWYITKSKYNGLQESVSSLSSLSLSNSTLIFDDGDISNGYQILRIGRKIGIEAEDKTLASKDKKVYSAEGNAQIRLSAFLSDEGLFDSQKTDRILISGDVVGTTFIQVQSFPKIAKKEVYQGRNQSISLIQVAGKAQAGSFRLTNGYDGYATVKGFPYQYRIRGYGPGSPFGEADARQRLVEGEGDFWDFRLEGIYLHSGLGSYHGPFGKPASFSLSHPLDSPPPDSLPTLLMSDPPPSSPDLLPTSLTSASPSASTRSDPVDPP
;
A
#
# COMPACT_ATOMS: atom_id res chain seq x y z
N MET A 1 18.11 23.73 23.37
CA MET A 1 18.27 24.77 22.33
C MET A 1 16.87 25.13 21.84
N VAL A 2 16.49 26.40 21.95
CA VAL A 2 15.15 26.91 21.63
C VAL A 2 15.09 27.21 20.13
N TYR A 3 14.24 26.50 19.39
CA TYR A 3 13.90 26.92 18.03
C TYR A 3 12.86 28.03 18.12
N VAL A 4 13.22 29.21 17.61
CA VAL A 4 12.28 30.31 17.34
C VAL A 4 12.00 30.29 15.84
N PHE A 5 10.88 29.67 15.44
CA PHE A 5 10.27 29.92 14.14
C PHE A 5 9.12 30.90 14.39
N GLN A 6 9.19 32.10 13.79
CA GLN A 6 8.17 33.15 13.81
C GLN A 6 7.34 33.24 15.11
N ARG A 7 7.97 33.80 16.15
CA ARG A 7 7.44 34.16 17.48
C ARG A 7 7.17 33.06 18.51
N HIS A 8 7.54 31.78 18.31
CA HIS A 8 7.29 30.76 19.35
C HIS A 8 8.44 29.77 19.55
N VAL A 9 8.61 29.33 20.81
CA VAL A 9 9.67 28.48 21.37
C VAL A 9 9.18 27.03 21.47
N PHE A 10 9.82 26.09 20.77
CA PHE A 10 9.59 24.65 20.97
C PHE A 10 10.50 24.09 22.07
N LEU A 11 9.91 23.41 23.04
CA LEU A 11 10.57 22.86 24.23
C LEU A 11 10.19 21.37 24.35
N CYS A 12 10.78 20.52 23.51
CA CYS A 12 10.74 19.07 23.73
C CYS A 12 11.60 18.75 24.95
N LYS A 13 10.97 18.44 26.07
CA LYS A 13 11.66 17.92 27.25
C LYS A 13 11.45 16.42 27.34
N PHE A 14 12.51 15.68 27.06
CA PHE A 14 12.84 14.55 27.93
C PHE A 14 13.44 15.18 29.19
N THR A 15 12.91 14.82 30.37
CA THR A 15 13.22 15.37 31.69
C THR A 15 14.54 16.15 31.78
N THR A 16 14.46 17.48 31.81
CA THR A 16 15.21 18.40 32.71
C THR A 16 14.84 19.89 32.47
N ALA A 17 14.93 20.70 33.53
CA ALA A 17 14.36 22.05 33.73
C ALA A 17 14.88 23.12 32.72
N VAL A 18 14.02 23.90 32.02
CA VAL A 18 13.70 25.35 32.16
C VAL A 18 14.92 26.29 32.07
N LEU A 19 14.83 27.22 31.11
CA LEU A 19 15.74 28.32 30.72
C LEU A 19 16.41 29.09 31.87
N TYR A 20 17.69 29.49 31.70
CA TYR A 20 18.22 30.83 32.04
C TYR A 20 19.49 31.18 31.24
N PHE A 21 19.77 32.49 31.16
CA PHE A 21 20.72 33.22 30.31
C PHE A 21 22.21 33.10 30.69
N LEU A 22 23.07 33.18 29.66
CA LEU A 22 24.47 33.67 29.60
C LEU A 22 25.32 33.72 30.88
N GLN A 23 26.44 32.99 30.88
CA GLN A 23 27.78 33.57 31.01
C GLN A 23 28.78 32.81 30.12
N VAL A 24 29.45 33.55 29.23
CA VAL A 24 30.62 33.09 28.47
C VAL A 24 31.82 33.13 29.40
N THR A 25 32.43 31.99 29.67
CA THR A 25 33.83 31.93 30.12
C THR A 25 34.64 31.19 29.05
N TYR A 26 35.44 31.97 28.33
CA TYR A 26 36.52 31.46 27.50
C TYR A 26 37.50 30.72 28.40
N VAL A 27 37.68 29.42 28.19
CA VAL A 27 38.89 28.72 28.60
C VAL A 27 39.51 28.16 27.34
N SER A 28 40.52 28.87 26.86
CA SER A 28 41.46 28.39 25.87
C SER A 28 42.31 27.29 26.50
N ALA A 29 41.99 26.02 26.22
CA ALA A 29 42.96 24.94 26.41
C ALA A 29 43.81 24.85 25.14
N ALA A 30 44.92 25.58 25.13
CA ALA A 30 45.98 25.38 24.17
C ALA A 30 46.68 24.04 24.47
N GLY A 31 46.76 23.19 23.45
CA GLY A 31 47.79 22.17 23.22
C GLY A 31 48.18 21.22 24.36
N ALA A 32 47.73 19.97 24.24
CA ALA A 32 48.57 18.82 24.59
C ALA A 32 48.12 17.60 23.79
N LEU A 33 48.92 17.25 22.78
CA LEU A 33 48.98 15.91 22.20
C LEU A 33 49.75 15.04 23.21
N ASN A 34 49.16 13.95 23.70
CA ASN A 34 49.82 12.64 23.99
C ASN A 34 48.95 11.72 24.87
N ASP A 35 48.49 10.63 24.25
CA ASP A 35 48.64 9.23 24.69
C ASP A 35 48.45 8.88 26.18
N LEU A 36 47.22 8.99 26.65
CA LEU A 36 46.60 8.06 27.61
C LEU A 36 45.16 7.85 27.12
N GLY A 37 44.69 6.61 27.04
CA GLY A 37 43.46 6.22 26.34
C GLY A 37 42.24 7.09 26.63
N ASP A 38 42.00 8.07 25.76
CA ASP A 38 40.87 8.99 25.89
C ASP A 38 39.56 8.21 25.76
N ALA A 39 38.72 8.29 26.80
CA ALA A 39 37.43 7.63 26.85
C ALA A 39 36.46 8.13 25.75
N PHE A 40 36.73 9.30 25.15
CA PHE A 40 35.92 9.93 24.11
C PHE A 40 36.78 10.79 23.18
N TYR A 41 36.41 10.89 21.90
CA TYR A 41 36.96 11.84 20.94
C TYR A 41 35.95 12.97 20.67
N LYS A 42 36.36 14.22 20.88
CA LYS A 42 35.52 15.41 20.66
C LYS A 42 36.24 16.42 19.78
N CYS A 43 35.55 16.92 18.74
CA CYS A 43 36.10 17.93 17.85
C CYS A 43 35.05 18.96 17.42
N ASP A 44 35.44 20.24 17.44
CA ASP A 44 34.61 21.38 17.04
C ASP A 44 35.41 22.55 16.46
N ASP A 45 36.57 22.27 15.86
CA ASP A 45 37.61 23.25 15.50
C ASP A 45 37.55 23.78 14.06
N ARG A 46 36.54 23.36 13.29
CA ARG A 46 36.35 23.69 11.87
C ARG A 46 37.48 23.17 10.95
N LYS A 47 38.13 22.07 11.34
CA LYS A 47 39.18 21.42 10.55
C LYS A 47 38.83 19.96 10.21
N MET A 48 39.66 19.37 9.37
CA MET A 48 39.61 17.96 9.01
C MET A 48 40.50 17.11 9.92
N HIS A 49 39.99 15.97 10.36
CA HIS A 49 40.67 15.02 11.24
C HIS A 49 40.58 13.60 10.71
N PHE A 50 41.58 12.78 11.01
CA PHE A 50 41.65 11.38 10.63
C PHE A 50 41.88 10.50 11.88
N LEU A 51 41.05 9.48 12.04
CA LEU A 51 41.11 8.50 13.13
C LEU A 51 41.10 7.11 12.55
N ALA A 52 41.91 6.21 13.09
CA ALA A 52 41.92 4.81 12.68
C ALA A 52 42.17 3.89 13.88
N ASN A 53 41.63 2.67 13.84
CA ASN A 53 41.93 1.59 14.79
C ASN A 53 41.69 1.99 16.25
N LYS A 54 40.48 2.47 16.53
CA LYS A 54 40.09 2.91 17.88
C LYS A 54 39.01 2.01 18.46
N VAL A 55 39.15 1.71 19.75
CA VAL A 55 38.15 0.99 20.53
C VAL A 55 37.76 1.85 21.71
N TYR A 56 36.46 2.08 21.87
CA TYR A 56 35.89 2.88 22.95
C TYR A 56 34.95 2.02 23.81
N TYR A 57 34.97 2.26 25.12
CA TYR A 57 34.08 1.63 26.08
C TYR A 57 33.33 2.71 26.84
N LEU A 58 32.03 2.83 26.59
CA LEU A 58 31.16 3.83 27.18
C LEU A 58 30.35 3.20 28.30
N LYS A 59 30.48 3.74 29.52
CA LYS A 59 29.62 3.40 30.65
C LYS A 59 28.62 4.53 30.87
N SER A 60 27.35 4.19 30.91
CA SER A 60 26.24 5.15 31.01
C SER A 60 26.01 5.68 32.43
N SER A 61 26.79 5.20 33.41
CA SER A 61 26.63 5.44 34.85
C SER A 61 27.51 6.53 35.46
N GLN A 62 28.19 7.36 34.66
CA GLN A 62 28.95 8.50 35.19
C GLN A 62 28.39 9.83 34.69
N GLU A 63 27.91 10.62 35.65
CA GLU A 63 27.44 12.02 35.57
C GLU A 63 25.96 12.21 35.24
N GLU A 64 25.11 11.96 36.25
CA GLU A 64 23.87 12.74 36.42
C GLU A 64 24.22 14.22 36.55
N SER A 65 24.19 14.93 35.44
CA SER A 65 23.93 16.36 35.44
C SER A 65 22.99 16.69 34.30
N ALA A 66 21.82 17.20 34.67
CA ALA A 66 20.76 17.76 33.83
C ALA A 66 21.20 18.84 32.81
N SER A 67 22.50 19.13 32.73
CA SER A 67 23.09 20.32 32.14
C SER A 67 23.96 20.05 30.90
N PHE A 68 24.28 18.80 30.55
CA PHE A 68 25.22 18.49 29.46
C PHE A 68 24.57 17.76 28.29
N ALA A 69 25.12 18.00 27.08
CA ALA A 69 24.79 17.23 25.89
C ALA A 69 25.08 15.73 26.14
N PRO A 70 24.34 14.80 25.51
CA PRO A 70 24.59 13.37 25.71
C PRO A 70 26.04 13.03 25.36
N ILE A 71 26.59 12.09 26.13
CA ILE A 71 27.97 11.63 25.99
C ILE A 71 28.11 10.91 24.64
N ALA A 72 29.24 11.04 23.95
CA ALA A 72 29.49 10.26 22.74
C ALA A 72 30.96 9.86 22.61
N ALA A 73 31.23 8.62 22.17
CA ALA A 73 32.62 8.19 21.88
C ALA A 73 33.22 9.01 20.74
N LEU A 74 32.43 9.34 19.73
CA LEU A 74 32.81 10.29 18.67
C LEU A 74 31.84 11.47 18.67
N TYR A 75 32.31 12.66 19.06
CA TYR A 75 31.51 13.89 19.05
C TYR A 75 32.07 14.90 18.04
N VAL A 76 31.22 15.34 17.10
CA VAL A 76 31.60 16.30 16.05
C VAL A 76 30.61 17.46 16.00
N GLU A 77 31.11 18.69 16.09
CA GLU A 77 30.28 19.89 16.05
C GLU A 77 30.86 21.01 15.16
N LYS A 78 29.98 21.92 14.73
CA LYS A 78 30.24 23.14 13.94
C LYS A 78 30.47 22.89 12.45
N PRO A 79 30.02 23.82 11.59
CA PRO A 79 30.30 23.74 10.16
C PRO A 79 31.80 23.83 9.89
N GLY A 80 32.29 23.01 8.96
CA GLY A 80 33.71 22.92 8.59
C GLY A 80 34.52 21.90 9.38
N THR A 81 33.98 21.37 10.49
CA THR A 81 34.62 20.26 11.23
C THR A 81 34.26 18.95 10.55
N ILE A 82 35.27 18.23 10.06
CA ILE A 82 35.10 16.96 9.35
C ILE A 82 35.99 15.90 10.00
N VAL A 83 35.41 14.78 10.41
CA VAL A 83 36.16 13.66 10.98
C VAL A 83 36.00 12.44 10.08
N HIS A 84 37.12 11.89 9.62
CA HIS A 84 37.20 10.60 8.93
C HIS A 84 37.70 9.56 9.92
N ALA A 85 36.89 8.56 10.22
CA ALA A 85 37.20 7.54 11.21
C ALA A 85 37.04 6.13 10.62
N SER A 86 38.10 5.33 10.63
CA SER A 86 38.11 3.97 10.08
C SER A 86 38.42 2.91 11.14
N GLN A 87 37.83 1.72 11.04
CA GLN A 87 38.12 0.61 11.97
C GLN A 87 37.88 1.03 13.43
N VAL A 88 36.67 1.54 13.69
CA VAL A 88 36.27 1.99 15.03
C VAL A 88 35.30 1.01 15.63
N THR A 89 35.52 0.61 16.88
CA THR A 89 34.55 -0.19 17.63
C THR A 89 34.15 0.54 18.90
N VAL A 90 32.84 0.62 19.16
CA VAL A 90 32.31 1.22 20.38
C VAL A 90 31.43 0.21 21.11
N TYR A 91 31.75 -0.04 22.37
CA TYR A 91 30.96 -0.85 23.29
C TYR A 91 30.24 0.02 24.31
N GLY A 92 28.95 -0.20 24.49
CA GLY A 92 28.18 0.36 25.61
C GLY A 92 27.92 -0.65 26.73
N ASP A 93 27.11 -0.24 27.71
CA ASP A 93 26.70 -1.03 28.87
C ASP A 93 25.16 -1.26 28.95
N ASN A 94 24.44 -1.03 27.85
CA ASN A 94 22.98 -1.23 27.73
C ASN A 94 22.15 -0.61 28.90
N PRO A 95 22.20 0.72 29.07
CA PRO A 95 21.57 1.40 30.19
C PRO A 95 20.03 1.38 30.14
N ASP A 96 19.41 1.71 31.27
CA ASP A 96 17.96 1.92 31.40
C ASP A 96 17.48 3.30 30.91
N LYS A 97 18.43 4.18 30.54
CA LYS A 97 18.20 5.52 29.98
C LYS A 97 19.20 5.84 28.87
N ILE A 98 18.77 6.59 27.86
CA ILE A 98 19.66 7.07 26.81
C ILE A 98 20.47 8.27 27.33
N SER A 99 21.68 8.03 27.82
CA SER A 99 22.63 9.07 28.26
C SER A 99 23.86 9.19 27.34
N ALA A 100 24.14 8.16 26.54
CA ALA A 100 25.29 8.09 25.65
C ALA A 100 24.94 7.60 24.24
N TYR A 101 25.77 7.99 23.26
CA TYR A 101 25.73 7.50 21.88
C TYR A 101 27.11 7.01 21.44
N GLY A 102 27.15 6.09 20.49
CA GLY A 102 28.42 5.70 19.85
C GLY A 102 29.05 6.88 19.12
N ALA A 103 28.26 7.56 18.30
CA ALA A 103 28.66 8.73 17.55
C ALA A 103 27.56 9.79 17.55
N TYR A 104 27.96 11.06 17.70
CA TYR A 104 27.07 12.20 17.70
C TYR A 104 27.66 13.35 16.90
N ALA A 105 26.97 13.74 15.81
CA ALA A 105 27.25 14.94 15.05
C ALA A 105 26.14 15.99 15.21
N ARG A 106 26.51 17.27 15.32
CA ARG A 106 25.51 18.36 15.35
C ARG A 106 25.98 19.69 14.79
N ASN A 107 25.03 20.58 14.51
CA ASN A 107 25.26 21.98 14.11
C ASN A 107 26.27 22.11 12.96
N GLY A 108 26.09 21.34 11.88
CA GLY A 108 26.90 21.38 10.66
C GLY A 108 28.17 20.51 10.70
N GLY A 109 28.43 19.79 11.81
CA GLY A 109 29.54 18.84 11.88
C GLY A 109 29.36 17.67 10.89
N ARG A 110 30.47 17.10 10.41
CA ARG A 110 30.47 15.95 9.50
C ARG A 110 31.32 14.81 10.05
N LEU A 111 30.75 13.61 10.13
CA LEU A 111 31.44 12.40 10.53
C LEU A 111 31.34 11.34 9.43
N ASN A 112 32.48 10.84 8.96
CA ASN A 112 32.58 9.79 7.96
C ASN A 112 33.21 8.56 8.62
N LEU A 113 32.45 7.47 8.70
CA LEU A 113 32.83 6.20 9.31
C LEU A 113 33.08 5.15 8.23
N THR A 114 34.13 4.35 8.38
CA THR A 114 34.42 3.21 7.49
C THR A 114 34.81 1.99 8.31
N ALA A 115 34.13 0.85 8.10
CA ALA A 115 34.31 -0.36 8.91
C ALA A 115 34.18 -0.04 10.41
N ALA A 116 33.00 0.43 10.83
CA ALA A 116 32.72 0.79 12.22
C ALA A 116 31.70 -0.16 12.86
N ASP A 117 31.91 -0.50 14.13
CA ASP A 117 31.05 -1.41 14.89
C ASP A 117 30.51 -0.73 16.15
N PHE A 118 29.20 -0.78 16.38
CA PHE A 118 28.56 -0.25 17.58
C PHE A 118 27.76 -1.36 18.27
N LYS A 119 28.09 -1.64 19.53
CA LYS A 119 27.57 -2.80 20.26
C LYS A 119 27.00 -2.36 21.60
N TYR A 120 25.74 -2.68 21.86
CA TYR A 120 25.03 -2.42 23.12
C TYR A 120 24.93 -0.93 23.49
N ILE A 121 24.79 -0.08 22.48
CA ILE A 121 24.66 1.37 22.63
C ILE A 121 23.84 1.97 21.48
N PRO A 122 23.02 2.99 21.74
CA PRO A 122 22.48 3.83 20.67
C PRO A 122 23.61 4.36 19.78
N ALA A 123 23.63 3.97 18.50
CA ALA A 123 24.85 4.08 17.71
C ALA A 123 25.04 5.49 17.15
N LEU A 124 24.11 5.98 16.34
CA LEU A 124 24.30 7.21 15.55
C LEU A 124 23.26 8.26 15.91
N ARG A 125 23.72 9.46 16.27
CA ARG A 125 22.87 10.64 16.45
C ARG A 125 23.33 11.79 15.56
N ALA A 126 22.43 12.36 14.79
CA ALA A 126 22.71 13.57 14.00
C ALA A 126 21.64 14.65 14.24
N GLN A 127 22.09 15.90 14.46
CA GLN A 127 21.22 17.07 14.62
C GLN A 127 21.69 18.26 13.78
N ASN A 128 21.00 18.53 12.67
CA ASN A 128 21.47 19.41 11.58
C ASN A 128 22.92 19.13 11.21
N ALA A 129 23.25 17.87 10.96
CA ALA A 129 24.62 17.41 10.73
C ALA A 129 24.65 16.19 9.82
N VAL A 130 25.84 15.86 9.30
CA VAL A 130 25.99 14.74 8.37
C VAL A 130 26.78 13.60 9.00
N ILE A 131 26.23 12.40 8.94
CA ILE A 131 26.94 11.17 9.28
C ILE A 131 26.90 10.25 8.07
N SER A 132 28.05 9.73 7.67
CA SER A 132 28.15 8.68 6.65
C SER A 132 28.86 7.47 7.24
N MET A 133 28.39 6.27 6.98
CA MET A 133 28.99 5.02 7.44
C MET A 133 29.00 4.01 6.30
N THR A 134 30.18 3.49 5.98
CA THR A 134 30.38 2.49 4.94
C THR A 134 31.00 1.25 5.55
N VAL A 135 30.32 0.12 5.45
CA VAL A 135 30.66 -1.16 6.07
C VAL A 135 30.64 -1.08 7.61
N GLY A 136 29.98 -2.04 8.24
CA GLY A 136 29.98 -2.16 9.69
C GLY A 136 28.72 -2.80 10.26
N GLU A 137 28.67 -2.87 11.58
CA GLU A 137 27.58 -3.52 12.33
C GLU A 137 27.07 -2.61 13.45
N ILE A 138 25.75 -2.55 13.63
CA ILE A 138 25.11 -1.97 14.82
C ILE A 138 24.27 -3.07 15.47
N LYS A 139 24.49 -3.40 16.75
CA LYS A 139 23.72 -4.45 17.42
C LYS A 139 23.47 -4.22 18.91
N GLY A 140 22.48 -4.94 19.44
CA GLY A 140 22.17 -4.98 20.87
C GLY A 140 21.56 -3.68 21.41
N THR A 141 20.83 -2.95 20.57
CA THR A 141 20.15 -1.70 20.94
C THR A 141 18.79 -1.61 20.28
N SER A 142 17.83 -0.96 20.96
CA SER A 142 16.54 -0.62 20.36
C SER A 142 16.54 0.73 19.65
N HIS A 143 17.64 1.51 19.70
CA HIS A 143 17.76 2.88 19.16
C HIS A 143 19.06 3.06 18.37
N ALA A 144 19.21 2.35 17.25
CA ALA A 144 20.40 2.38 16.43
C ALA A 144 20.69 3.77 15.83
N VAL A 145 19.67 4.45 15.29
CA VAL A 145 19.85 5.68 14.53
C VAL A 145 18.83 6.74 14.92
N TYR A 146 19.32 7.96 15.20
CA TYR A 146 18.52 9.13 15.51
C TYR A 146 18.92 10.30 14.60
N ALA A 147 18.07 10.65 13.63
CA ALA A 147 18.26 11.77 12.71
C ALA A 147 17.22 12.87 12.96
N TRP A 148 17.66 14.11 13.15
CA TRP A 148 16.75 15.21 13.48
C TRP A 148 17.14 16.55 12.87
N GLY A 149 16.18 17.21 12.22
CA GLY A 149 16.36 18.55 11.66
C GLY A 149 16.72 18.53 10.17
N ARG A 150 16.34 19.62 9.48
CA ARG A 150 16.31 19.71 8.02
C ARG A 150 17.68 19.52 7.34
N GLU A 151 18.76 19.92 8.01
CA GLU A 151 20.12 19.80 7.47
C GLU A 151 20.76 18.44 7.81
N THR A 152 20.01 17.54 8.44
CA THR A 152 20.50 16.21 8.79
C THR A 152 20.41 15.24 7.62
N ASP A 153 21.54 14.60 7.33
CA ASP A 153 21.66 13.50 6.36
C ASP A 153 22.50 12.38 7.01
N ILE A 154 21.89 11.22 7.24
CA ILE A 154 22.60 10.00 7.66
C ILE A 154 22.60 9.03 6.49
N SER A 155 23.78 8.62 6.03
CA SER A 155 23.93 7.66 4.92
C SER A 155 24.69 6.42 5.38
N LEU A 156 24.05 5.25 5.24
CA LEU A 156 24.60 3.95 5.64
C LEU A 156 24.72 3.05 4.40
N VAL A 157 25.91 2.56 4.10
CA VAL A 157 26.16 1.70 2.93
C VAL A 157 26.80 0.40 3.40
N SER A 158 26.18 -0.74 3.08
CA SER A 158 26.64 -2.07 3.52
C SER A 158 26.78 -2.21 5.03
N VAL A 159 25.80 -1.66 5.77
CA VAL A 159 25.73 -1.73 7.23
C VAL A 159 24.64 -2.70 7.65
N ASN A 160 24.98 -3.61 8.56
CA ASN A 160 24.03 -4.55 9.15
C ASN A 160 23.56 -4.02 10.51
N ILE A 161 22.26 -4.05 10.76
CA ILE A 161 21.66 -3.52 12.00
C ILE A 161 20.74 -4.57 12.63
N ASP A 162 21.06 -4.95 13.86
CA ASP A 162 20.22 -5.81 14.70
C ASP A 162 19.54 -4.97 15.77
N ILE A 163 18.22 -4.81 15.63
CA ILE A 163 17.36 -4.11 16.58
C ILE A 163 16.84 -5.12 17.58
N GLU A 164 17.18 -4.92 18.86
CA GLU A 164 16.84 -5.81 19.96
C GLU A 164 16.18 -5.02 21.10
N PRO A 165 15.31 -5.64 21.91
CA PRO A 165 14.77 -5.00 23.10
C PRO A 165 15.92 -4.65 24.05
N ASP A 166 15.88 -3.45 24.61
CA ASP A 166 16.82 -3.01 25.63
C ASP A 166 16.10 -2.68 26.94
N ASN A 167 16.87 -2.26 27.94
CA ASN A 167 16.36 -1.96 29.27
C ASN A 167 15.71 -0.56 29.36
N LEU A 168 15.51 0.12 28.23
CA LEU A 168 15.01 1.49 28.22
C LEU A 168 13.52 1.54 28.56
N ASN A 169 13.14 2.46 29.44
CA ASN A 169 11.73 2.74 29.77
C ASN A 169 11.01 3.60 28.71
N VAL A 170 11.32 3.40 27.42
CA VAL A 170 10.69 4.10 26.28
C VAL A 170 10.36 3.10 25.17
N LYS A 171 9.47 3.48 24.25
CA LYS A 171 9.16 2.67 23.06
C LYS A 171 10.46 2.43 22.27
N GLY A 172 10.80 1.18 21.99
CA GLY A 172 11.95 0.83 21.17
C GLY A 172 11.76 1.24 19.71
N VAL A 173 12.48 2.26 19.26
CA VAL A 173 12.44 2.77 17.88
C VAL A 173 13.83 2.62 17.26
N GLY A 174 13.96 1.61 16.40
CA GLY A 174 15.26 1.22 15.84
C GLY A 174 15.93 2.35 15.07
N ILE A 175 15.21 2.94 14.12
CA ILE A 175 15.71 4.01 13.26
C ILE A 175 14.67 5.12 13.23
N MET A 176 15.07 6.32 13.61
CA MET A 176 14.18 7.48 13.64
C MET A 176 14.69 8.61 12.75
N SER A 177 13.78 9.18 11.96
CA SER A 177 14.00 10.34 11.11
C SER A 177 12.94 11.39 11.45
N GLY A 178 13.38 12.58 11.85
CA GLY A 178 12.50 13.64 12.36
C GLY A 178 12.77 15.02 11.78
N PHE A 179 11.75 15.86 11.62
CA PHE A 179 11.89 17.27 11.23
C PHE A 179 12.64 17.46 9.89
N ASP A 180 12.11 16.90 8.81
CA ASP A 180 12.71 16.90 7.46
C ASP A 180 14.08 16.18 7.33
N ALA A 181 14.59 15.54 8.39
CA ALA A 181 15.83 14.77 8.32
C ALA A 181 15.76 13.67 7.25
N MET A 182 16.91 13.31 6.69
CA MET A 182 17.03 12.23 5.71
C MET A 182 17.90 11.11 6.29
N VAL A 183 17.40 9.88 6.20
CA VAL A 183 18.19 8.67 6.43
C VAL A 183 18.19 7.84 5.16
N ARG A 184 19.38 7.54 4.65
CA ARG A 184 19.60 6.74 3.44
C ARG A 184 20.31 5.46 3.79
N MET A 185 19.84 4.34 3.27
CA MET A 185 20.51 3.05 3.44
C MET A 185 20.59 2.30 2.13
N SER A 186 21.75 1.69 1.84
CA SER A 186 21.89 0.77 0.72
C SER A 186 22.69 -0.48 1.06
N ASP A 187 22.33 -1.58 0.39
CA ASP A 187 23.09 -2.84 0.37
C ASP A 187 23.37 -3.44 1.77
N GLY A 188 22.46 -3.21 2.73
CA GLY A 188 22.57 -3.67 4.12
C GLY A 188 21.38 -4.53 4.55
N THR A 189 21.47 -5.09 5.76
CA THR A 189 20.38 -5.85 6.38
C THR A 189 19.90 -5.21 7.67
N ILE A 190 18.61 -5.35 7.95
CA ILE A 190 18.02 -4.97 9.24
C ILE A 190 17.25 -6.15 9.79
N ASN A 191 17.58 -6.54 11.01
CA ASN A 191 16.90 -7.59 11.74
C ASN A 191 16.12 -6.97 12.91
N PHE A 192 14.81 -7.16 12.93
CA PHE A 192 13.92 -6.76 14.03
C PHE A 192 13.65 -7.96 14.94
N ASN A 193 14.26 -7.97 16.12
CA ASN A 193 14.09 -9.02 17.12
C ASN A 193 13.08 -8.56 18.17
N GLN A 194 11.87 -9.11 18.16
CA GLN A 194 10.72 -8.81 19.03
C GLN A 194 10.11 -7.42 18.87
N ILE A 195 10.93 -6.40 18.62
CA ILE A 195 10.54 -5.02 18.40
C ILE A 195 11.14 -4.52 17.08
N GLY A 196 10.65 -3.40 16.59
CA GLY A 196 11.21 -2.76 15.42
C GLY A 196 10.40 -1.54 15.05
N SER A 197 11.07 -0.54 14.50
CA SER A 197 10.44 0.46 13.64
C SER A 197 11.50 1.33 12.99
N PHE A 198 11.31 1.54 11.69
CA PHE A 198 11.63 2.81 11.04
C PHE A 198 10.51 3.80 11.39
N SER A 199 10.81 4.88 12.09
CA SER A 199 9.80 5.86 12.49
C SER A 199 10.06 7.22 11.82
N THR A 200 9.11 7.70 11.02
CA THR A 200 9.16 9.08 10.47
C THR A 200 8.37 10.01 11.35
N GLN A 201 8.94 11.11 11.85
CA GLN A 201 8.20 12.11 12.61
C GLN A 201 8.35 13.48 11.98
N PHE A 202 7.28 14.29 11.97
CA PHE A 202 7.34 15.68 11.50
C PHE A 202 8.04 15.82 10.12
N GLY A 203 7.66 14.95 9.18
CA GLY A 203 8.22 14.79 7.83
C GLY A 203 9.65 14.32 7.70
N GLY A 204 10.13 13.52 8.65
CA GLY A 204 11.31 12.69 8.44
C GLY A 204 11.18 11.79 7.20
N ARG A 205 12.33 11.50 6.59
CA ARG A 205 12.41 10.85 5.28
C ARG A 205 13.35 9.65 5.28
N TYR A 206 13.00 8.66 4.47
CA TYR A 206 13.78 7.46 4.22
C TYR A 206 14.00 7.22 2.71
N LEU A 207 15.24 6.88 2.35
CA LEU A 207 15.61 6.33 1.04
C LEU A 207 16.33 5.01 1.27
N LEU A 208 15.65 3.89 0.99
CA LEU A 208 16.19 2.55 1.24
C LEU A 208 16.27 1.78 -0.08
N GLU A 209 17.48 1.41 -0.49
CA GLU A 209 17.75 0.68 -1.73
C GLU A 209 18.46 -0.65 -1.44
N ASN A 210 18.07 -1.73 -2.13
CA ASN A 210 18.74 -3.05 -2.01
C ASN A 210 18.80 -3.58 -0.56
N MET A 211 17.76 -3.33 0.24
CA MET A 211 17.73 -3.71 1.65
C MET A 211 17.15 -5.11 1.87
N GLY A 212 17.74 -5.87 2.79
CA GLY A 212 17.12 -7.06 3.39
C GLY A 212 16.53 -6.73 4.76
N ILE A 213 15.22 -6.87 4.95
CA ILE A 213 14.55 -6.59 6.22
C ILE A 213 13.87 -7.86 6.72
N ILE A 214 14.31 -8.36 7.87
CA ILE A 214 13.77 -9.57 8.50
C ILE A 214 13.26 -9.19 9.88
N GLY A 215 12.06 -9.61 10.24
CA GLY A 215 11.46 -9.24 11.51
C GLY A 215 10.62 -10.35 12.14
N GLN A 216 10.79 -10.51 13.44
CA GLN A 216 9.93 -11.34 14.28
C GLN A 216 9.38 -10.48 15.41
N GLY A 217 8.10 -10.12 15.35
CA GLY A 217 7.46 -9.33 16.39
C GLY A 217 7.07 -10.16 17.59
N ARG A 218 7.06 -9.50 18.75
CA ARG A 218 6.46 -10.02 19.98
C ARG A 218 5.13 -9.32 20.21
N ARG A 219 4.07 -10.11 20.39
CA ARG A 219 2.77 -9.59 20.80
C ARG A 219 2.86 -9.12 22.25
N GLU A 220 2.59 -7.84 22.49
CA GLU A 220 2.42 -7.33 23.84
C GLU A 220 0.97 -7.55 24.29
N GLU A 221 0.75 -8.13 25.47
CA GLU A 221 -0.58 -8.21 26.05
C GLU A 221 -1.00 -6.81 26.51
N ALA A 222 -1.83 -6.14 25.72
CA ALA A 222 -2.43 -4.88 26.13
C ALA A 222 -3.49 -5.16 27.21
N ARG A 223 -3.35 -4.51 28.38
CA ARG A 223 -4.47 -4.34 29.31
C ARG A 223 -5.24 -3.10 28.86
N THR A 224 -6.30 -3.29 28.09
CA THR A 224 -7.27 -2.22 27.81
C THR A 224 -8.64 -2.64 28.30
N ASP A 225 -9.22 -1.81 29.17
CA ASP A 225 -10.65 -1.81 29.44
C ASP A 225 -11.37 -1.36 28.16
N ASP A 226 -12.38 -2.14 27.74
CA ASP A 226 -13.46 -1.80 26.79
C ASP A 226 -13.34 -2.19 25.29
N ASP A 227 -12.34 -2.98 24.89
CA ASP A 227 -12.44 -3.87 23.72
C ASP A 227 -11.43 -5.00 23.96
N GLY A 228 -11.84 -6.26 23.76
CA GLY A 228 -11.09 -7.46 24.21
C GLY A 228 -9.60 -7.50 23.80
N PRO A 229 -8.79 -8.39 24.41
CA PRO A 229 -7.33 -8.36 24.31
C PRO A 229 -6.83 -8.70 22.90
N MET A 230 -6.76 -7.71 22.01
CA MET A 230 -5.88 -7.77 20.84
C MET A 230 -4.56 -7.15 21.23
N GLY A 231 -3.58 -7.99 21.56
CA GLY A 231 -2.24 -7.53 21.86
C GLY A 231 -1.65 -6.67 20.74
N VAL A 232 -0.89 -5.64 21.10
CA VAL A 232 -0.29 -4.71 20.13
C VAL A 232 0.91 -5.42 19.49
N LEU A 233 0.89 -5.54 18.16
CA LEU A 233 2.03 -6.02 17.38
C LEU A 233 2.91 -4.83 17.00
N PRO A 234 4.24 -5.01 16.93
CA PRO A 234 5.14 -3.99 16.43
C PRO A 234 5.05 -3.83 14.92
N GLU A 235 5.67 -2.79 14.39
CA GLU A 235 5.60 -2.39 12.99
C GLU A 235 7.00 -2.20 12.39
N ALA A 236 7.26 -2.75 11.21
CA ALA A 236 8.55 -2.49 10.54
C ALA A 236 8.70 -1.00 10.18
N PHE A 237 7.61 -0.35 9.74
CA PHE A 237 7.55 1.08 9.44
C PHE A 237 6.39 1.75 10.18
N GLU A 238 6.70 2.72 11.05
CA GLU A 238 5.74 3.64 11.64
C GLU A 238 5.83 4.99 10.93
N VAL A 239 4.89 5.25 10.02
CA VAL A 239 4.91 6.42 9.15
C VAL A 239 3.88 7.44 9.62
N PHE A 240 4.33 8.44 10.37
CA PHE A 240 3.47 9.55 10.79
C PHE A 240 3.22 10.57 9.69
N GLN A 241 2.22 11.42 9.92
CA GLN A 241 1.83 12.51 9.04
C GLN A 241 3.04 13.32 8.52
N GLY A 242 3.12 13.43 7.19
CA GLY A 242 4.18 14.17 6.50
C GLY A 242 5.41 13.33 6.18
N GLY A 243 5.49 12.08 6.66
CA GLY A 243 6.58 11.17 6.36
C GLY A 243 6.71 10.89 4.86
N ASP A 244 7.95 10.70 4.42
CA ASP A 244 8.29 10.36 3.04
C ASP A 244 9.21 9.12 3.01
N VAL A 245 8.70 8.02 2.49
CA VAL A 245 9.41 6.73 2.48
C VAL A 245 9.54 6.25 1.05
N TYR A 246 10.78 6.12 0.57
CA TYR A 246 11.06 5.49 -0.72
C TYR A 246 11.87 4.21 -0.53
N LEU A 247 11.29 3.10 -1.01
CA LEU A 247 11.84 1.75 -0.93
C LEU A 247 12.05 1.20 -2.34
N LYS A 248 13.22 0.65 -2.60
CA LYS A 248 13.55 0.10 -3.91
C LYS A 248 14.35 -1.18 -3.83
N ASN A 249 13.95 -2.17 -4.61
CA ASN A 249 14.72 -3.39 -4.83
C ASN A 249 15.06 -4.16 -3.52
N GLY A 250 14.18 -4.09 -2.52
CA GLY A 250 14.36 -4.74 -1.23
C GLY A 250 13.54 -6.02 -1.05
N PHE A 251 13.89 -6.77 -0.02
CA PHE A 251 13.25 -8.03 0.37
C PHE A 251 12.86 -7.99 1.86
N PHE A 252 11.61 -8.34 2.16
CA PHE A 252 11.01 -8.16 3.48
C PHE A 252 10.35 -9.47 3.92
N GLN A 253 10.78 -10.00 5.06
CA GLN A 253 10.15 -11.14 5.73
C GLN A 253 9.77 -10.75 7.14
N LEU A 254 8.48 -10.53 7.36
CA LEU A 254 7.94 -10.04 8.62
C LEU A 254 6.98 -11.07 9.20
N ASN A 255 7.23 -11.50 10.43
CA ASN A 255 6.38 -12.45 11.15
C ASN A 255 5.87 -11.79 12.43
N SER A 256 4.55 -11.81 12.65
CA SER A 256 3.87 -11.16 13.78
C SER A 256 4.22 -9.67 13.90
N MET A 257 4.33 -8.97 12.76
CA MET A 257 4.58 -7.53 12.69
C MET A 257 3.75 -6.91 11.58
N HIS A 258 3.26 -5.69 11.76
CA HIS A 258 2.74 -4.92 10.62
C HIS A 258 3.91 -4.51 9.70
N ALA A 259 3.70 -4.50 8.38
CA ALA A 259 4.70 -3.93 7.48
C ALA A 259 4.72 -2.41 7.59
N PHE A 260 3.57 -1.75 7.40
CA PHE A 260 3.44 -0.30 7.48
C PHE A 260 2.26 0.09 8.37
N LEU A 261 2.54 0.80 9.46
CA LEU A 261 1.57 1.52 10.26
C LEU A 261 1.59 3.00 9.88
N ILE A 262 0.57 3.45 9.16
CA ILE A 262 0.46 4.78 8.56
C ILE A 262 -0.51 5.60 9.41
N LYS A 263 0.04 6.57 10.14
CA LYS A 263 -0.70 7.38 11.11
C LYS A 263 -0.84 8.82 10.63
N ASN A 264 -2.03 9.15 10.15
CA ASN A 264 -2.34 10.53 9.75
C ASN A 264 -3.18 11.22 10.80
N PHE A 265 -2.83 12.48 11.08
CA PHE A 265 -3.57 13.31 12.03
C PHE A 265 -4.67 14.10 11.34
N SER A 266 -5.65 14.43 12.16
CA SER A 266 -6.79 15.20 11.77
C SER A 266 -6.96 16.35 12.78
N GLY A 267 -6.56 17.57 12.39
CA GLY A 267 -6.21 18.66 13.32
C GLY A 267 -7.13 19.86 13.42
N TYR A 268 -6.99 20.65 14.49
CA TYR A 268 -7.92 21.72 14.87
C TYR A 268 -7.79 23.02 14.05
N VAL A 269 -8.95 23.52 13.61
CA VAL A 269 -9.16 24.86 13.05
C VAL A 269 -9.81 25.76 14.10
N GLY A 270 -9.39 27.03 14.17
CA GLY A 270 -9.99 28.03 15.06
C GLY A 270 -11.29 28.60 14.49
N ASP A 271 -12.03 29.36 15.30
CA ASP A 271 -13.37 29.90 14.96
C ASP A 271 -13.42 30.76 13.68
N ASN A 272 -12.27 31.22 13.18
CA ASN A 272 -12.14 32.05 11.98
C ASN A 272 -11.86 31.24 10.69
N GLY A 273 -11.99 29.90 10.73
CA GLY A 273 -11.65 29.03 9.61
C GLY A 273 -10.14 28.99 9.28
N LYS A 274 -9.30 29.68 10.06
CA LYS A 274 -7.85 29.60 9.97
C LYS A 274 -7.36 28.51 10.92
N ILE A 275 -6.41 27.73 10.41
CA ILE A 275 -5.68 26.73 11.19
C ILE A 275 -5.15 27.40 12.46
N ILE A 276 -5.38 26.81 13.64
CA ILE A 276 -4.81 27.35 14.89
C ILE A 276 -3.30 27.29 14.71
N GLN A 277 -2.67 28.46 14.61
CA GLN A 277 -1.27 28.66 14.22
C GLN A 277 -0.23 27.93 15.10
N LYS A 278 -0.66 27.31 16.22
CA LYS A 278 0.19 26.53 17.15
C LYS A 278 0.69 25.20 16.57
N TYR A 279 0.00 24.64 15.55
CA TYR A 279 0.29 23.32 14.97
C TYR A 279 0.39 23.33 13.44
N VAL A 280 0.73 24.48 12.84
CA VAL A 280 1.00 24.57 11.40
C VAL A 280 2.32 23.86 11.12
N SER A 281 2.21 22.55 10.92
CA SER A 281 2.94 21.93 9.85
C SER A 281 2.72 22.76 8.58
N PRO A 282 3.74 23.38 7.96
CA PRO A 282 3.60 23.95 6.63
C PRO A 282 2.90 22.95 5.71
N ASN A 283 2.20 23.42 4.66
CA ASN A 283 1.44 22.56 3.74
C ASN A 283 2.20 21.30 3.26
N GLY A 284 3.54 21.31 3.32
CA GLY A 284 4.43 20.17 3.07
C GLY A 284 4.19 18.94 3.96
N PHE A 285 3.69 19.04 5.20
CA PHE A 285 3.44 17.85 6.04
C PHE A 285 1.99 17.37 6.04
N LYS A 286 1.12 17.89 5.15
CA LYS A 286 -0.27 17.43 5.09
C LYS A 286 -0.40 16.01 4.54
N ASN A 287 0.53 15.64 3.68
CA ASN A 287 0.48 14.40 2.93
C ASN A 287 1.62 13.49 3.37
N THR A 288 1.28 12.23 3.60
CA THR A 288 2.25 11.16 3.85
C THR A 288 2.47 10.44 2.53
N ASN A 289 3.72 10.27 2.12
CA ASN A 289 4.06 9.65 0.84
C ASN A 289 4.88 8.38 1.10
N ILE A 290 4.43 7.28 0.52
CA ILE A 290 5.14 6.01 0.55
C ILE A 290 5.24 5.51 -0.89
N LYS A 291 6.46 5.27 -1.35
CA LYS A 291 6.76 4.79 -2.69
C LYS A 291 7.57 3.52 -2.61
N ILE A 292 7.07 2.45 -3.22
CA ILE A 292 7.63 1.11 -3.15
C ILE A 292 7.82 0.61 -4.58
N GLU A 293 9.07 0.36 -4.98
CA GLU A 293 9.40 -0.07 -6.35
C GLU A 293 10.23 -1.36 -6.35
N LYS A 294 9.78 -2.38 -7.08
CA LYS A 294 10.53 -3.64 -7.25
C LYS A 294 10.84 -4.35 -5.92
N ASN A 295 9.92 -4.31 -4.95
CA ASN A 295 10.13 -4.99 -3.67
C ASN A 295 9.38 -6.32 -3.62
N ASN A 296 9.85 -7.23 -2.77
CA ASN A 296 9.13 -8.43 -2.38
C ASN A 296 8.87 -8.40 -0.87
N ILE A 297 7.60 -8.38 -0.48
CA ILE A 297 7.16 -8.17 0.90
C ILE A 297 6.26 -9.32 1.34
N SER A 298 6.71 -10.09 2.33
CA SER A 298 5.92 -11.14 2.98
C SER A 298 5.63 -10.75 4.44
N VAL A 299 4.36 -10.75 4.81
CA VAL A 299 3.88 -10.48 6.17
C VAL A 299 3.06 -11.66 6.63
N LYS A 300 3.41 -12.28 7.75
CA LYS A 300 2.70 -13.46 8.29
C LYS A 300 2.40 -13.29 9.76
N GLY A 301 1.45 -14.08 10.26
CA GLY A 301 1.09 -14.09 11.68
C GLY A 301 -0.26 -13.41 11.95
N GLU A 302 -0.98 -13.96 12.92
CA GLU A 302 -2.31 -13.50 13.33
C GLU A 302 -2.26 -12.04 13.82
N GLY A 303 -3.17 -11.22 13.30
CA GLY A 303 -3.27 -9.78 13.54
C GLY A 303 -2.24 -8.93 12.78
N ALA A 304 -1.31 -9.51 12.02
CA ALA A 304 -0.32 -8.75 11.26
C ALA A 304 -0.93 -8.23 9.94
N TYR A 305 -0.59 -6.98 9.57
CA TYR A 305 -1.19 -6.32 8.39
C TYR A 305 -0.11 -5.80 7.46
N GLY A 306 -0.41 -5.76 6.15
CA GLY A 306 0.48 -5.16 5.15
C GLY A 306 0.52 -3.64 5.28
N LEU A 307 -0.47 -2.96 4.72
CA LEU A 307 -0.67 -1.52 4.85
C LEU A 307 -1.77 -1.25 5.87
N TYR A 308 -1.43 -0.70 7.03
CA TYR A 308 -2.38 -0.35 8.08
C TYR A 308 -2.50 1.16 8.25
N PHE A 309 -3.62 1.73 7.77
CA PHE A 309 -3.96 3.13 7.96
C PHE A 309 -4.74 3.33 9.26
N SER A 310 -4.22 4.20 10.13
CA SER A 310 -4.80 4.50 11.44
C SER A 310 -4.82 6.00 11.71
N VAL A 311 -5.64 6.39 12.68
CA VAL A 311 -5.71 7.77 13.18
C VAL A 311 -4.51 8.04 14.08
N LEU A 312 -3.80 9.14 13.81
CA LEU A 312 -2.96 9.77 14.83
C LEU A 312 -3.85 10.65 15.70
N THR A 313 -4.13 10.25 16.94
CA THR A 313 -5.03 11.04 17.79
C THR A 313 -4.34 12.30 18.31
N PRO A 314 -5.09 13.37 18.65
CA PRO A 314 -4.51 14.55 19.29
C PRO A 314 -3.76 14.23 20.58
N GLU A 315 -4.21 13.26 21.36
CA GLU A 315 -3.54 12.84 22.60
C GLU A 315 -2.19 12.19 22.30
N GLU A 316 -2.15 11.30 21.30
CA GLU A 316 -0.91 10.68 20.84
C GLU A 316 0.06 11.73 20.27
N LEU A 317 -0.44 12.69 19.47
CA LEU A 317 0.35 13.80 18.97
C LEU A 317 0.87 14.72 20.08
N ALA A 318 0.05 15.01 21.09
CA ALA A 318 0.43 15.83 22.25
C ALA A 318 1.52 15.15 23.07
N LYS A 319 1.45 13.82 23.26
CA LYS A 319 2.51 13.02 23.89
C LYS A 319 3.81 13.11 23.10
N MET A 320 3.76 12.96 21.77
CA MET A 320 4.94 13.11 20.90
C MET A 320 5.55 14.51 20.95
N SER A 321 4.70 15.53 21.10
CA SER A 321 5.12 16.93 21.18
C SER A 321 5.59 17.35 22.58
N GLY A 322 5.47 16.47 23.59
CA GLY A 322 5.87 16.73 24.98
C GLY A 322 4.95 17.69 25.76
N GLN A 323 3.65 17.79 25.41
CA GLN A 323 2.68 18.59 26.18
C GLN A 323 2.22 17.83 27.44
N ARG A 324 2.02 18.55 28.56
CA ARG A 324 1.48 17.98 29.80
C ARG A 324 -0.01 17.66 29.64
N GLU A 325 -0.42 16.51 30.17
CA GLU A 325 -1.82 16.21 30.49
C GLU A 325 -2.36 17.31 31.41
N GLY A 326 -3.26 18.17 30.90
CA GLY A 326 -3.87 19.23 31.69
C GLY A 326 -4.19 20.53 30.94
N GLU A 327 -3.56 20.80 29.78
CA GLU A 327 -4.09 21.82 28.87
C GLU A 327 -5.35 21.24 28.23
N LYS A 328 -6.54 21.59 28.77
CA LYS A 328 -7.83 21.28 28.13
C LYS A 328 -7.71 21.64 26.64
N LEU A 329 -7.72 20.63 25.77
CA LEU A 329 -7.85 20.78 24.33
C LEU A 329 -9.13 21.60 24.10
N LEU A 330 -8.95 22.91 23.90
CA LEU A 330 -10.03 23.87 23.79
C LEU A 330 -10.98 23.37 22.70
N LYS A 331 -12.26 23.25 23.06
CA LYS A 331 -13.38 22.93 22.16
C LYS A 331 -13.16 23.65 20.81
N SER A 332 -12.69 22.95 19.80
CA SER A 332 -12.43 23.53 18.48
C SER A 332 -12.88 22.55 17.40
N LYS A 333 -13.52 23.12 16.38
CA LYS A 333 -14.71 22.53 15.74
C LYS A 333 -14.54 22.29 14.24
N THR A 334 -13.31 22.08 13.74
CA THR A 334 -13.10 21.54 12.39
C THR A 334 -11.74 20.86 12.28
N VAL A 335 -11.73 19.74 11.55
CA VAL A 335 -10.66 18.73 11.49
C VAL A 335 -9.98 18.76 10.10
N ILE A 336 -8.66 19.00 10.02
CA ILE A 336 -7.90 18.87 8.76
C ILE A 336 -7.45 17.42 8.60
N THR A 337 -8.14 16.63 7.79
CA THR A 337 -7.73 15.23 7.53
C THR A 337 -6.48 15.18 6.66
N GLY A 338 -5.34 14.77 7.23
CA GLY A 338 -4.16 14.36 6.46
C GLY A 338 -4.50 13.19 5.54
N LYS A 339 -3.89 13.15 4.34
CA LYS A 339 -4.11 12.08 3.36
C LYS A 339 -2.81 11.33 3.11
N ALA A 340 -2.88 10.00 3.14
CA ALA A 340 -1.76 9.14 2.80
C ALA A 340 -1.84 8.79 1.31
N PHE A 341 -0.69 8.85 0.64
CA PHE A 341 -0.51 8.42 -0.74
C PHE A 341 0.52 7.31 -0.74
N VAL A 342 0.10 6.13 -1.15
CA VAL A 342 0.94 4.94 -1.24
C VAL A 342 0.99 4.52 -2.70
N SER A 343 2.19 4.33 -3.24
CA SER A 343 2.39 3.87 -4.62
C SER A 343 3.28 2.64 -4.65
N LEU A 344 2.80 1.58 -5.28
CA LEU A 344 3.53 0.33 -5.51
C LEU A 344 3.70 0.14 -7.02
N SER A 345 4.94 -0.13 -7.45
CA SER A 345 5.24 -0.54 -8.83
C SER A 345 6.13 -1.76 -8.84
N LYS A 346 5.87 -2.72 -9.73
CA LYS A 346 6.63 -3.99 -9.87
C LYS A 346 6.86 -4.70 -8.53
N THR A 347 5.93 -4.57 -7.60
CA THR A 347 6.09 -5.03 -6.21
C THR A 347 5.16 -6.19 -5.95
N ASP A 348 5.67 -7.21 -5.26
CA ASP A 348 4.88 -8.33 -4.76
C ASP A 348 4.70 -8.17 -3.24
N MET A 349 3.45 -8.05 -2.78
CA MET A 349 3.10 -8.00 -1.35
C MET A 349 2.12 -9.12 -1.00
N THR A 350 2.44 -9.94 0.02
CA THR A 350 1.63 -11.09 0.42
C THR A 350 1.41 -11.14 1.92
N VAL A 351 0.14 -11.19 2.33
CA VAL A 351 -0.32 -11.23 3.72
C VAL A 351 -1.30 -12.41 3.92
N PRO A 352 -0.81 -13.67 3.89
CA PRO A 352 -1.65 -14.84 3.59
C PRO A 352 -2.63 -15.20 4.71
N ASP A 353 -2.38 -14.76 5.94
CA ASP A 353 -3.17 -15.13 7.12
C ASP A 353 -4.19 -14.04 7.51
N GLU A 354 -4.05 -12.82 6.97
CA GLU A 354 -4.70 -11.61 7.49
C GLU A 354 -5.07 -10.61 6.37
N VAL A 355 -5.22 -9.33 6.72
CA VAL A 355 -5.61 -8.24 5.82
C VAL A 355 -4.39 -7.59 5.16
N ALA A 356 -4.35 -7.59 3.82
CA ALA A 356 -3.29 -6.90 3.08
C ALA A 356 -3.35 -5.37 3.24
N ILE A 357 -4.55 -4.80 3.18
CA ILE A 357 -4.78 -3.36 3.33
C ILE A 357 -5.91 -3.12 4.34
N TYR A 358 -5.56 -2.59 5.50
CA TYR A 358 -6.50 -2.30 6.58
C TYR A 358 -6.55 -0.80 6.86
N ALA A 359 -7.74 -0.22 6.93
CA ALA A 359 -7.94 1.14 7.40
C ALA A 359 -8.97 1.17 8.52
N LYS A 360 -8.58 1.78 9.65
CA LYS A 360 -9.43 1.94 10.82
C LYS A 360 -9.42 3.39 11.27
N GLY A 361 -10.54 4.07 11.15
CA GLY A 361 -10.75 5.37 11.78
C GLY A 361 -11.21 5.24 13.24
N ASN A 362 -11.83 6.29 13.77
CA ASN A 362 -12.54 6.22 15.06
C ASN A 362 -13.81 7.10 15.03
N LYS A 363 -14.50 7.21 16.17
CA LYS A 363 -15.78 7.94 16.28
C LYS A 363 -15.67 9.42 15.88
N ASP A 364 -14.52 10.03 16.15
CA ASP A 364 -14.31 11.47 16.00
C ASP A 364 -13.51 11.85 14.75
N TYR A 365 -12.71 10.91 14.23
CA TYR A 365 -11.67 11.18 13.26
C TYR A 365 -11.66 10.15 12.11
N GLN A 366 -11.65 10.68 10.90
CA GLN A 366 -11.61 9.92 9.65
C GLN A 366 -10.17 9.67 9.19
N VAL A 367 -9.93 8.48 8.65
CA VAL A 367 -8.68 8.12 7.94
C VAL A 367 -8.90 8.25 6.43
N LYS A 368 -7.96 8.89 5.72
CA LYS A 368 -7.98 9.01 4.25
C LYS A 368 -6.70 8.48 3.62
N GLY A 369 -6.86 7.59 2.64
CA GLY A 369 -5.76 7.01 1.87
C GLY A 369 -6.06 6.93 0.38
N THR A 370 -5.02 7.07 -0.44
CA THR A 370 -5.02 6.66 -1.84
C THR A 370 -3.86 5.70 -2.08
N LEU A 371 -4.18 4.56 -2.68
CA LEU A 371 -3.22 3.53 -3.07
C LEU A 371 -3.20 3.42 -4.59
N GLU A 372 -2.02 3.54 -5.19
CA GLU A 372 -1.81 3.37 -6.62
C GLU A 372 -0.91 2.16 -6.87
N LEU A 373 -1.42 1.19 -7.63
CA LEU A 373 -0.72 -0.03 -8.03
C LEU A 373 -0.43 0.04 -9.53
N SER A 374 0.81 -0.20 -9.92
CA SER A 374 1.26 -0.08 -11.31
C SER A 374 2.24 -1.16 -11.72
N ASP A 375 2.45 -1.32 -13.02
CA ASP A 375 3.53 -2.11 -13.61
C ASP A 375 3.63 -3.53 -13.04
N GLU A 376 2.60 -4.36 -13.23
CA GLU A 376 2.57 -5.76 -12.80
C GLU A 376 2.67 -5.98 -11.28
N THR A 377 2.36 -4.97 -10.47
CA THR A 377 2.28 -5.10 -9.01
C THR A 377 1.26 -6.16 -8.61
N LYS A 378 1.62 -6.99 -7.64
CA LYS A 378 0.76 -8.01 -7.05
C LYS A 378 0.56 -7.74 -5.56
N ILE A 379 -0.69 -7.72 -5.13
CA ILE A 379 -1.03 -7.63 -3.71
C ILE A 379 -2.05 -8.70 -3.36
N SER A 380 -1.75 -9.46 -2.30
CA SER A 380 -2.60 -10.55 -1.85
C SER A 380 -2.72 -10.58 -0.33
N GLY A 381 -3.91 -10.90 0.15
CA GLY A 381 -4.16 -11.28 1.53
C GLY A 381 -5.32 -12.25 1.64
N ASP A 382 -5.59 -12.75 2.84
CA ASP A 382 -6.85 -13.50 3.08
C ASP A 382 -8.05 -12.58 2.82
N LEU A 383 -7.98 -11.38 3.41
CA LEU A 383 -8.70 -10.21 2.92
C LEU A 383 -7.73 -9.29 2.19
N LEU A 384 -8.14 -8.86 1.00
CA LEU A 384 -7.44 -7.83 0.26
C LEU A 384 -7.57 -6.48 0.99
N LEU A 385 -8.80 -6.09 1.32
CA LEU A 385 -9.12 -4.77 1.88
C LEU A 385 -10.14 -4.85 3.01
N LYS A 386 -9.88 -4.12 4.09
CA LYS A 386 -10.83 -3.93 5.20
C LYS A 386 -10.88 -2.46 5.62
N ALA A 387 -12.07 -1.87 5.68
CA ALA A 387 -12.28 -0.48 6.09
C ALA A 387 -13.35 -0.37 7.18
N GLU A 388 -12.97 0.19 8.33
CA GLU A 388 -13.82 0.29 9.53
C GLU A 388 -13.74 1.67 10.18
N ASN A 389 -14.77 2.03 10.92
CA ASN A 389 -14.85 3.21 11.78
C ASN A 389 -14.55 4.53 11.04
N ASN A 390 -15.32 4.86 9.99
CA ASN A 390 -15.16 6.11 9.24
C ASN A 390 -13.81 6.20 8.48
N ALA A 391 -13.37 5.09 7.89
CA ALA A 391 -12.22 5.05 6.99
C ALA A 391 -12.63 5.39 5.54
N SER A 392 -11.74 6.00 4.77
CA SER A 392 -11.97 6.32 3.35
C SER A 392 -10.75 6.02 2.49
N LEU A 393 -10.87 5.00 1.64
CA LEU A 393 -9.80 4.53 0.77
C LEU A 393 -10.21 4.58 -0.70
N LEU A 394 -9.29 5.06 -1.53
CA LEU A 394 -9.34 4.95 -2.98
C LEU A 394 -8.16 4.09 -3.45
N VAL A 395 -8.44 2.97 -4.11
CA VAL A 395 -7.43 2.06 -4.66
C VAL A 395 -7.51 2.10 -6.18
N LYS A 396 -6.41 2.44 -6.83
CA LYS A 396 -6.27 2.48 -8.28
C LYS A 396 -5.26 1.44 -8.72
N ALA A 397 -5.70 0.48 -9.51
CA ALA A 397 -4.85 -0.55 -10.08
C ALA A 397 -4.71 -0.35 -11.58
N ASN A 398 -3.47 -0.32 -12.05
CA ASN A 398 -3.11 -0.20 -13.45
C ASN A 398 -2.16 -1.34 -13.80
N PHE A 399 -2.58 -2.21 -14.72
CA PHE A 399 -1.86 -3.42 -15.07
C PHE A 399 -1.34 -4.18 -13.85
N SER A 400 -2.21 -4.41 -12.87
CA SER A 400 -1.87 -4.99 -11.56
C SER A 400 -2.81 -6.11 -11.17
N PHE A 401 -2.39 -6.96 -10.22
CA PHE A 401 -3.09 -8.17 -9.80
C PHE A 401 -3.40 -8.12 -8.31
N LEU A 402 -4.68 -8.20 -7.97
CA LEU A 402 -5.17 -8.11 -6.60
C LEU A 402 -5.85 -9.43 -6.25
N THR A 403 -5.57 -9.97 -5.06
CA THR A 403 -6.17 -11.23 -4.59
C THR A 403 -6.67 -11.08 -3.16
N GLY A 404 -7.90 -11.52 -2.90
CA GLY A 404 -8.54 -11.45 -1.58
C GLY A 404 -9.94 -10.82 -1.64
N GLY A 405 -10.75 -11.12 -0.63
CA GLY A 405 -12.06 -10.49 -0.45
C GLY A 405 -11.98 -9.07 0.15
N THR A 406 -13.10 -8.37 0.20
CA THR A 406 -13.17 -7.00 0.78
C THR A 406 -14.27 -6.86 1.82
N ARG A 407 -14.05 -6.02 2.83
CA ARG A 407 -15.06 -5.72 3.86
C ARG A 407 -15.08 -4.24 4.23
N VAL A 408 -16.27 -3.65 4.19
CA VAL A 408 -16.47 -2.22 4.49
C VAL A 408 -17.68 -2.07 5.41
N ASP A 409 -17.53 -1.33 6.50
CA ASP A 409 -18.67 -0.98 7.35
C ASP A 409 -19.52 0.16 6.77
N ASP A 410 -20.70 0.40 7.36
CA ASP A 410 -21.67 1.36 6.82
C ASP A 410 -21.20 2.83 6.91
N LYS A 411 -20.17 3.12 7.71
CA LYS A 411 -19.62 4.47 7.91
C LYS A 411 -18.37 4.73 7.07
N SER A 412 -17.79 3.70 6.49
CA SER A 412 -16.52 3.77 5.75
C SER A 412 -16.75 3.73 4.24
N THR A 413 -15.68 4.05 3.51
CA THR A 413 -15.65 4.00 2.05
C THR A 413 -14.46 3.25 1.52
N LEU A 414 -14.73 2.46 0.49
CA LEU A 414 -13.73 1.81 -0.32
C LEU A 414 -14.12 1.89 -1.79
N ASP A 415 -13.35 2.68 -2.54
CA ASP A 415 -13.51 2.85 -3.97
C ASP A 415 -12.36 2.12 -4.69
N LEU A 416 -12.70 1.21 -5.60
CA LEU A 416 -11.74 0.39 -6.34
C LEU A 416 -11.84 0.67 -7.85
N GLU A 417 -10.73 1.10 -8.44
CA GLU A 417 -10.59 1.34 -9.87
C GLU A 417 -9.59 0.35 -10.47
N LEU A 418 -10.03 -0.51 -11.39
CA LEU A 418 -9.18 -1.43 -12.13
C LEU A 418 -9.05 -0.94 -13.58
N SER A 419 -7.81 -0.73 -14.03
CA SER A 419 -7.50 -0.24 -15.37
C SER A 419 -6.41 -1.07 -16.06
N ARG A 420 -6.38 -1.02 -17.40
CA ARG A 420 -5.31 -1.57 -18.26
C ARG A 420 -4.94 -3.02 -17.93
N TYR A 421 -5.85 -3.95 -18.19
CA TYR A 421 -5.66 -5.39 -17.97
C TYR A 421 -5.42 -5.78 -16.51
N SER A 422 -5.79 -4.92 -15.56
CA SER A 422 -5.77 -5.29 -14.14
C SER A 422 -6.75 -6.41 -13.87
N LYS A 423 -6.41 -7.24 -12.88
CA LYS A 423 -7.26 -8.35 -12.45
C LYS A 423 -7.45 -8.32 -10.94
N TRP A 424 -8.68 -8.55 -10.52
CA TRP A 424 -9.00 -8.80 -9.12
C TRP A 424 -9.61 -10.19 -8.97
N TYR A 425 -8.94 -11.04 -8.19
CA TYR A 425 -9.36 -12.38 -7.81
C TYR A 425 -10.05 -12.31 -6.43
N ILE A 426 -11.36 -12.49 -6.41
CA ILE A 426 -12.13 -12.62 -5.17
C ILE A 426 -11.99 -14.05 -4.68
N THR A 427 -11.29 -14.21 -3.57
CA THR A 427 -11.12 -15.49 -2.88
C THR A 427 -11.98 -15.55 -1.63
N LYS A 428 -12.32 -16.77 -1.23
CA LYS A 428 -13.02 -17.04 0.01
C LYS A 428 -12.07 -16.78 1.17
N SER A 429 -12.48 -15.91 2.08
CA SER A 429 -11.71 -15.56 3.26
C SER A 429 -11.84 -16.64 4.33
N LYS A 430 -10.73 -16.96 5.00
CA LYS A 430 -10.67 -17.81 6.20
C LYS A 430 -11.00 -17.02 7.47
N TYR A 431 -11.09 -15.69 7.36
CA TYR A 431 -11.33 -14.76 8.47
C TYR A 431 -12.69 -15.00 9.15
N ASN A 432 -12.65 -15.33 10.45
CA ASN A 432 -13.77 -15.43 11.39
C ASN A 432 -14.96 -16.34 11.04
N GLY A 433 -14.75 -17.40 10.27
CA GLY A 433 -15.70 -18.53 10.20
C GLY A 433 -17.13 -18.16 9.79
N LEU A 434 -17.33 -17.05 9.06
CA LEU A 434 -18.65 -16.69 8.57
C LEU A 434 -19.12 -17.74 7.55
N GLN A 435 -20.36 -18.18 7.77
CA GLN A 435 -21.05 -19.17 6.94
C GLN A 435 -21.34 -18.66 5.50
N GLU A 436 -21.11 -17.36 5.22
CA GLU A 436 -21.31 -16.74 3.91
C GLU A 436 -20.03 -16.03 3.43
N SER A 437 -19.53 -16.42 2.25
CA SER A 437 -18.40 -15.78 1.57
C SER A 437 -18.84 -14.48 0.88
N VAL A 438 -18.97 -13.41 1.66
CA VAL A 438 -19.45 -12.10 1.18
C VAL A 438 -18.33 -11.07 1.15
N SER A 439 -18.09 -10.47 -0.02
CA SER A 439 -17.26 -9.28 -0.19
C SER A 439 -18.12 -8.02 -0.35
N SER A 440 -17.62 -6.87 0.11
CA SER A 440 -18.31 -5.58 0.04
C SER A 440 -17.37 -4.42 -0.25
N LEU A 441 -17.85 -3.45 -1.03
CA LEU A 441 -17.15 -2.20 -1.35
C LEU A 441 -18.13 -1.07 -1.66
N SER A 442 -17.66 0.18 -1.64
CA SER A 442 -18.50 1.36 -1.91
C SER A 442 -18.69 1.62 -3.40
N SER A 443 -17.63 1.51 -4.20
CA SER A 443 -17.73 1.63 -5.65
C SER A 443 -16.66 0.84 -6.40
N LEU A 444 -17.02 0.38 -7.60
CA LEU A 444 -16.14 -0.39 -8.49
C LEU A 444 -16.15 0.21 -9.90
N SER A 445 -14.97 0.49 -10.43
CA SER A 445 -14.78 0.89 -11.82
C SER A 445 -13.88 -0.12 -12.54
N LEU A 446 -14.32 -0.61 -13.69
CA LEU A 446 -13.57 -1.52 -14.54
C LEU A 446 -13.31 -0.88 -15.90
N SER A 447 -12.05 -0.62 -16.24
CA SER A 447 -11.64 -0.14 -17.57
C SER A 447 -10.66 -1.12 -18.20
N ASN A 448 -11.09 -1.83 -19.24
CA ASN A 448 -10.31 -2.91 -19.88
C ASN A 448 -9.71 -3.90 -18.87
N SER A 449 -10.47 -4.28 -17.86
CA SER A 449 -10.00 -5.04 -16.70
C SER A 449 -10.97 -6.17 -16.34
N THR A 450 -10.52 -7.10 -15.50
CA THR A 450 -11.29 -8.32 -15.19
C THR A 450 -11.46 -8.51 -13.69
N LEU A 451 -12.72 -8.65 -13.26
CA LEU A 451 -13.08 -9.20 -11.96
C LEU A 451 -13.28 -10.71 -12.10
N ILE A 452 -12.70 -11.50 -11.19
CA ILE A 452 -12.70 -12.96 -11.24
C ILE A 452 -13.13 -13.48 -9.88
N PHE A 453 -14.24 -14.20 -9.83
CA PHE A 453 -14.54 -15.07 -8.69
C PHE A 453 -13.67 -16.32 -8.79
N ASP A 454 -12.82 -16.53 -7.80
CA ASP A 454 -11.92 -17.68 -7.75
C ASP A 454 -12.72 -18.98 -7.60
N ASP A 455 -12.44 -19.94 -8.49
CA ASP A 455 -13.14 -21.22 -8.60
C ASP A 455 -12.28 -22.41 -8.17
N GLY A 456 -11.10 -22.15 -7.57
CA GLY A 456 -10.15 -23.17 -7.14
C GLY A 456 -10.72 -24.24 -6.21
N ASP A 457 -11.80 -23.93 -5.48
CA ASP A 457 -12.58 -24.91 -4.71
C ASP A 457 -14.07 -24.55 -4.63
N ILE A 458 -14.82 -24.89 -5.69
CA ILE A 458 -16.30 -24.73 -5.77
C ILE A 458 -17.02 -25.57 -4.69
N SER A 459 -16.38 -26.61 -4.14
CA SER A 459 -16.99 -27.44 -3.08
C SER A 459 -17.25 -26.64 -1.79
N ASN A 460 -16.46 -25.59 -1.56
CA ASN A 460 -16.64 -24.65 -0.45
C ASN A 460 -17.70 -23.56 -0.72
N GLY A 461 -18.68 -23.80 -1.60
CA GLY A 461 -19.79 -22.89 -1.87
C GLY A 461 -19.51 -21.78 -2.89
N TYR A 462 -20.38 -20.77 -2.92
CA TYR A 462 -20.36 -19.64 -3.88
C TYR A 462 -20.24 -18.31 -3.13
N GLN A 463 -19.86 -17.26 -3.86
CA GLN A 463 -19.50 -15.98 -3.27
C GLN A 463 -20.48 -14.87 -3.69
N ILE A 464 -20.66 -13.88 -2.81
CA ILE A 464 -21.48 -12.69 -3.11
C ILE A 464 -20.60 -11.46 -3.02
N LEU A 465 -20.62 -10.62 -4.06
CA LEU A 465 -20.05 -9.27 -4.02
C LEU A 465 -21.17 -8.23 -3.88
N ARG A 466 -21.07 -7.38 -2.87
CA ARG A 466 -21.97 -6.24 -2.64
C ARG A 466 -21.26 -4.93 -3.02
N ILE A 467 -21.91 -4.11 -3.83
CA ILE A 467 -21.38 -2.84 -4.33
C ILE A 467 -22.35 -1.72 -3.98
N GLY A 468 -21.85 -0.68 -3.34
CA GLY A 468 -22.63 0.45 -2.87
C GLY A 468 -22.79 0.44 -1.35
N ARG A 469 -23.07 1.62 -0.78
CA ARG A 469 -23.28 1.75 0.66
C ARG A 469 -24.66 1.22 1.07
N LYS A 470 -24.75 0.66 2.27
CA LYS A 470 -26.04 0.45 2.92
C LYS A 470 -26.63 1.82 3.26
N ILE A 471 -27.83 2.07 2.77
CA ILE A 471 -28.58 3.27 3.14
C ILE A 471 -29.20 2.97 4.50
N GLY A 472 -28.53 3.35 5.58
CA GLY A 472 -29.10 3.31 6.92
C GLY A 472 -30.30 4.27 7.02
N ILE A 473 -31.39 3.81 7.62
CA ILE A 473 -32.64 4.57 7.84
C ILE A 473 -32.43 5.76 8.81
N GLU A 474 -31.28 5.83 9.50
CA GLU A 474 -31.00 6.86 10.52
C GLU A 474 -30.43 8.19 9.97
N ALA A 475 -30.29 8.34 8.66
CA ALA A 475 -30.01 9.65 8.08
C ALA A 475 -31.31 10.46 7.94
N GLU A 476 -31.75 11.11 9.03
CA GLU A 476 -32.75 12.19 8.97
C GLU A 476 -32.31 13.37 8.07
N ASP A 477 -31.06 13.36 7.60
CA ASP A 477 -30.58 14.29 6.60
C ASP A 477 -30.95 13.84 5.17
N LYS A 478 -32.24 14.00 4.84
CA LYS A 478 -32.78 13.88 3.47
C LYS A 478 -32.13 14.85 2.47
N THR A 479 -31.21 15.73 2.90
CA THR A 479 -30.58 16.75 2.04
C THR A 479 -29.17 16.41 1.56
N LEU A 480 -28.57 15.32 2.05
CA LEU A 480 -27.34 14.73 1.50
C LEU A 480 -27.59 13.48 0.63
N ALA A 481 -28.77 13.42 -0.01
CA ALA A 481 -29.00 12.63 -1.21
C ALA A 481 -28.19 13.22 -2.40
N SER A 482 -26.86 13.28 -2.25
CA SER A 482 -25.99 14.04 -3.14
C SER A 482 -25.70 13.25 -4.42
N LYS A 483 -26.51 13.54 -5.43
CA LYS A 483 -26.17 13.76 -6.85
C LYS A 483 -25.35 12.74 -7.68
N ASP A 484 -24.65 11.76 -7.13
CA ASP A 484 -24.00 10.71 -7.91
C ASP A 484 -24.26 9.33 -7.28
N LYS A 485 -25.39 8.71 -7.68
CA LYS A 485 -25.73 7.33 -7.33
C LYS A 485 -24.83 6.29 -8.03
N LYS A 486 -23.85 6.70 -8.84
CA LYS A 486 -23.01 5.80 -9.64
C LYS A 486 -22.04 5.07 -8.72
N VAL A 487 -22.29 3.77 -8.52
CA VAL A 487 -21.43 2.90 -7.68
C VAL A 487 -20.71 1.85 -8.51
N TYR A 488 -21.15 1.61 -9.74
CA TYR A 488 -20.50 0.69 -10.67
C TYR A 488 -20.35 1.32 -12.04
N SER A 489 -19.15 1.21 -12.61
CA SER A 489 -18.87 1.68 -13.97
C SER A 489 -18.00 0.70 -14.73
N ALA A 490 -18.25 0.59 -16.03
CA ALA A 490 -17.52 -0.28 -16.94
C ALA A 490 -17.20 0.43 -18.26
N GLU A 491 -15.95 0.32 -18.71
CA GLU A 491 -15.45 0.90 -19.95
C GLU A 491 -14.58 -0.11 -20.72
N GLY A 492 -14.67 -0.05 -22.05
CA GLY A 492 -13.90 -0.90 -22.95
C GLY A 492 -14.21 -2.38 -22.75
N ASN A 493 -13.17 -3.22 -22.69
CA ASN A 493 -13.29 -4.66 -22.48
C ASN A 493 -13.33 -5.01 -20.99
N ALA A 494 -14.29 -4.44 -20.25
CA ALA A 494 -14.53 -4.78 -18.85
C ALA A 494 -15.19 -6.17 -18.74
N GLN A 495 -14.61 -7.04 -17.93
CA GLN A 495 -15.05 -8.43 -17.80
C GLN A 495 -15.32 -8.84 -16.35
N ILE A 496 -16.32 -9.69 -16.16
CA ILE A 496 -16.57 -10.40 -14.90
C ILE A 496 -16.61 -11.89 -15.20
N ARG A 497 -15.86 -12.68 -14.43
CA ARG A 497 -15.91 -14.12 -14.48
C ARG A 497 -16.54 -14.67 -13.22
N LEU A 498 -17.59 -15.47 -13.38
CA LEU A 498 -18.39 -16.02 -12.28
C LEU A 498 -18.71 -17.50 -12.53
N SER A 499 -19.10 -18.20 -11.48
CA SER A 499 -19.49 -19.60 -11.53
C SER A 499 -20.98 -19.77 -11.22
N ALA A 500 -21.64 -20.69 -11.92
CA ALA A 500 -23.04 -21.03 -11.70
C ALA A 500 -23.26 -22.53 -11.90
N PHE A 501 -23.80 -23.20 -10.89
CA PHE A 501 -24.07 -24.63 -10.93
C PHE A 501 -25.18 -24.96 -11.90
N LEU A 502 -24.92 -25.96 -12.75
CA LEU A 502 -25.88 -26.58 -13.64
C LEU A 502 -25.90 -28.08 -13.34
N SER A 503 -27.07 -28.60 -12.96
CA SER A 503 -27.25 -30.02 -12.65
C SER A 503 -27.20 -30.90 -13.90
N ASP A 504 -27.17 -32.22 -13.68
CA ASP A 504 -27.20 -33.25 -14.72
C ASP A 504 -28.43 -33.19 -15.62
N GLU A 505 -29.53 -32.68 -15.06
CA GLU A 505 -30.79 -32.47 -15.75
C GLU A 505 -30.82 -31.13 -16.50
N GLY A 506 -29.70 -30.42 -16.46
CA GLY A 506 -29.55 -29.09 -17.00
C GLY A 506 -30.29 -28.05 -16.19
N LEU A 507 -30.54 -28.29 -14.89
CA LEU A 507 -31.26 -27.40 -13.96
C LEU A 507 -30.31 -26.49 -13.17
N PHE A 508 -30.57 -25.18 -13.17
CA PHE A 508 -29.88 -24.26 -12.25
C PHE A 508 -30.36 -24.43 -10.81
N ASP A 509 -29.42 -24.42 -9.87
CA ASP A 509 -29.70 -24.34 -8.43
C ASP A 509 -29.53 -22.89 -7.96
N SER A 510 -30.63 -22.29 -7.49
CA SER A 510 -30.67 -20.89 -7.06
C SER A 510 -29.68 -20.53 -5.94
N GLN A 511 -29.21 -21.51 -5.16
CA GLN A 511 -28.26 -21.30 -4.07
C GLN A 511 -26.80 -21.52 -4.49
N LYS A 512 -26.58 -22.02 -5.71
CA LYS A 512 -25.25 -22.42 -6.19
C LYS A 512 -24.78 -21.56 -7.35
N THR A 513 -24.61 -20.27 -7.09
CA THR A 513 -24.07 -19.32 -8.07
C THR A 513 -23.35 -18.19 -7.35
N ASP A 514 -22.28 -17.70 -7.96
CA ASP A 514 -21.73 -16.41 -7.55
C ASP A 514 -22.71 -15.31 -7.93
N ARG A 515 -22.76 -14.25 -7.11
CA ARG A 515 -23.71 -13.15 -7.29
C ARG A 515 -23.07 -11.80 -7.07
N ILE A 516 -23.56 -10.80 -7.80
CA ILE A 516 -23.23 -9.40 -7.56
C ILE A 516 -24.50 -8.62 -7.26
N LEU A 517 -24.52 -7.92 -6.12
CA LEU A 517 -25.65 -7.10 -5.67
C LEU A 517 -25.20 -5.63 -5.63
N ILE A 518 -25.85 -4.78 -6.42
CA ILE A 518 -25.46 -3.39 -6.62
C ILE A 518 -26.56 -2.45 -6.10
N SER A 519 -26.27 -1.73 -5.01
CA SER A 519 -27.23 -0.87 -4.33
C SER A 519 -27.38 0.54 -4.95
N GLY A 520 -26.72 0.81 -6.07
CA GLY A 520 -26.73 2.11 -6.76
C GLY A 520 -26.80 1.98 -8.29
N ASP A 521 -26.53 3.08 -8.98
CA ASP A 521 -26.60 3.19 -10.44
C ASP A 521 -25.38 2.53 -11.11
N VAL A 522 -25.64 1.92 -12.26
CA VAL A 522 -24.69 1.22 -13.13
C VAL A 522 -24.54 2.01 -14.44
N VAL A 523 -23.30 2.19 -14.88
CA VAL A 523 -22.98 2.84 -16.17
C VAL A 523 -22.05 1.98 -17.01
N GLY A 524 -22.31 1.93 -18.31
CA GLY A 524 -21.50 1.19 -19.28
C GLY A 524 -21.99 -0.24 -19.51
N THR A 525 -21.13 -1.03 -20.16
CA THR A 525 -21.41 -2.44 -20.48
C THR A 525 -20.27 -3.32 -19.99
N THR A 526 -20.62 -4.41 -19.32
CA THR A 526 -19.68 -5.41 -18.84
C THR A 526 -19.92 -6.77 -19.49
N PHE A 527 -18.84 -7.43 -19.88
CA PHE A 527 -18.88 -8.77 -20.45
C PHE A 527 -18.76 -9.84 -19.36
N ILE A 528 -19.74 -10.73 -19.30
CA ILE A 528 -19.85 -11.81 -18.35
C ILE A 528 -19.34 -13.09 -19.00
N GLN A 529 -18.46 -13.77 -18.28
CA GLN A 529 -18.00 -15.11 -18.59
C GLN A 529 -18.40 -16.06 -17.46
N VAL A 530 -19.12 -17.12 -17.80
CA VAL A 530 -19.48 -18.17 -16.86
C VAL A 530 -18.48 -19.30 -17.01
N GLN A 531 -17.73 -19.61 -15.95
CA GLN A 531 -16.55 -20.49 -16.02
C GLN A 531 -16.88 -21.97 -15.77
N SER A 532 -17.75 -22.25 -14.79
CA SER A 532 -17.94 -23.60 -14.29
C SER A 532 -19.37 -24.08 -14.49
N PHE A 533 -19.53 -25.05 -15.37
CA PHE A 533 -20.68 -25.95 -15.46
C PHE A 533 -20.16 -27.35 -15.13
N PRO A 534 -20.66 -28.05 -14.10
CA PRO A 534 -20.22 -29.41 -13.77
C PRO A 534 -20.22 -30.30 -15.02
N LYS A 535 -19.15 -31.07 -15.24
CA LYS A 535 -19.09 -32.07 -16.31
C LYS A 535 -20.03 -33.21 -15.97
N ILE A 536 -20.94 -33.54 -16.88
CA ILE A 536 -21.95 -34.57 -16.65
C ILE A 536 -21.91 -35.65 -17.72
N ALA A 537 -22.12 -36.89 -17.25
CA ALA A 537 -22.30 -38.10 -18.03
C ALA A 537 -23.60 -38.06 -18.86
N LYS A 538 -23.55 -38.67 -20.06
CA LYS A 538 -24.66 -38.71 -21.03
C LYS A 538 -25.99 -39.17 -20.37
N LYS A 539 -26.89 -38.25 -20.05
CA LYS A 539 -28.29 -38.52 -19.71
C LYS A 539 -29.21 -37.66 -20.59
N GLU A 540 -30.40 -38.19 -20.86
CA GLU A 540 -31.42 -37.48 -21.62
C GLU A 540 -31.91 -36.26 -20.82
N VAL A 541 -31.72 -35.08 -21.40
CA VAL A 541 -32.09 -33.79 -20.83
C VAL A 541 -33.60 -33.59 -20.94
N TYR A 542 -34.26 -33.17 -19.86
CA TYR A 542 -35.69 -32.89 -19.84
C TYR A 542 -36.05 -31.75 -20.81
N GLN A 543 -37.01 -31.98 -21.70
CA GLN A 543 -37.54 -30.95 -22.60
C GLN A 543 -38.58 -30.08 -21.88
N GLY A 544 -38.53 -28.76 -22.07
CA GLY A 544 -39.70 -27.90 -21.84
C GLY A 544 -39.72 -26.95 -20.63
N ARG A 545 -38.58 -26.49 -20.10
CA ARG A 545 -38.58 -25.34 -19.17
C ARG A 545 -37.59 -24.25 -19.59
N ASN A 546 -38.08 -23.01 -19.63
CA ASN A 546 -37.21 -21.83 -19.60
C ASN A 546 -36.58 -21.78 -18.21
N GLN A 547 -35.28 -22.02 -18.13
CA GLN A 547 -34.57 -22.00 -16.87
C GLN A 547 -33.69 -20.78 -16.77
N SER A 548 -33.73 -20.12 -15.62
CA SER A 548 -32.94 -18.92 -15.41
C SER A 548 -32.39 -18.82 -13.99
N ILE A 549 -31.16 -18.32 -13.88
CA ILE A 549 -30.50 -18.02 -12.60
C ILE A 549 -30.04 -16.56 -12.57
N SER A 550 -30.33 -15.88 -11.47
CA SER A 550 -29.94 -14.49 -11.25
C SER A 550 -28.44 -14.41 -10.93
N LEU A 551 -27.72 -13.61 -11.72
CA LEU A 551 -26.28 -13.40 -11.56
C LEU A 551 -26.00 -12.03 -10.93
N ILE A 552 -26.71 -11.00 -11.38
CA ILE A 552 -26.46 -9.61 -10.99
C ILE A 552 -27.80 -8.93 -10.73
N GLN A 553 -27.92 -8.23 -9.61
CA GLN A 553 -29.08 -7.39 -9.32
C GLN A 553 -28.66 -5.95 -9.05
N VAL A 554 -29.47 -4.99 -9.52
CA VAL A 554 -29.19 -3.55 -9.42
C VAL A 554 -30.42 -2.83 -8.88
N ALA A 555 -30.29 -2.20 -7.71
CA ALA A 555 -31.37 -1.40 -7.12
C ALA A 555 -31.48 0.01 -7.74
N GLY A 556 -30.39 0.52 -8.32
CA GLY A 556 -30.37 1.81 -9.02
C GLY A 556 -30.71 1.71 -10.50
N LYS A 557 -30.35 2.75 -11.25
CA LYS A 557 -30.53 2.80 -12.70
C LYS A 557 -29.55 1.84 -13.39
N ALA A 558 -30.08 1.05 -14.33
CA ALA A 558 -29.30 0.26 -15.28
C ALA A 558 -30.05 0.23 -16.62
N GLN A 559 -29.50 -0.49 -17.60
CA GLN A 559 -30.13 -0.75 -18.89
C GLN A 559 -30.10 -2.25 -19.17
N ALA A 560 -31.02 -2.74 -20.01
CA ALA A 560 -31.07 -4.17 -20.38
C ALA A 560 -29.75 -4.67 -20.99
N GLY A 561 -28.95 -3.78 -21.59
CA GLY A 561 -27.64 -4.07 -22.17
C GLY A 561 -26.44 -3.78 -21.27
N SER A 562 -26.62 -3.47 -19.98
CA SER A 562 -25.53 -3.18 -19.03
C SER A 562 -24.63 -4.40 -18.78
N PHE A 563 -25.16 -5.61 -18.89
CA PHE A 563 -24.40 -6.86 -18.76
C PHE A 563 -24.69 -7.77 -19.95
N ARG A 564 -23.65 -8.29 -20.59
CA ARG A 564 -23.73 -9.13 -21.81
C ARG A 564 -22.75 -10.29 -21.72
N LEU A 565 -22.97 -11.39 -22.43
CA LEU A 565 -21.96 -12.46 -22.49
C LEU A 565 -20.76 -12.09 -23.38
N THR A 566 -19.56 -12.57 -23.03
CA THR A 566 -18.29 -12.26 -23.73
C THR A 566 -18.22 -12.77 -25.18
N ASN A 567 -19.05 -13.74 -25.59
CA ASN A 567 -18.97 -14.37 -26.91
C ASN A 567 -19.83 -13.63 -27.95
N GLY A 568 -19.17 -12.87 -28.82
CA GLY A 568 -19.78 -12.05 -29.87
C GLY A 568 -20.07 -12.79 -31.17
N TYR A 569 -21.35 -12.90 -31.50
CA TYR A 569 -22.04 -12.53 -32.77
C TYR A 569 -23.55 -12.71 -32.53
N ASP A 570 -23.91 -13.73 -31.75
CA ASP A 570 -25.29 -14.06 -31.36
C ASP A 570 -25.57 -13.95 -29.85
N GLY A 571 -24.56 -13.56 -29.04
CA GLY A 571 -24.72 -13.24 -27.62
C GLY A 571 -25.14 -14.41 -26.72
N TYR A 572 -24.69 -15.64 -27.05
CA TYR A 572 -25.00 -16.83 -26.26
C TYR A 572 -23.74 -17.67 -25.92
N ALA A 573 -23.86 -18.46 -24.86
CA ALA A 573 -22.90 -19.50 -24.47
C ALA A 573 -23.55 -20.89 -24.61
N THR A 574 -22.76 -21.92 -24.86
CA THR A 574 -23.23 -23.32 -24.93
C THR A 574 -22.48 -24.17 -23.93
N VAL A 575 -23.19 -25.07 -23.25
CA VAL A 575 -22.58 -26.07 -22.37
C VAL A 575 -22.53 -27.40 -23.10
N LYS A 576 -21.34 -28.00 -23.22
CA LYS A 576 -21.16 -29.27 -23.92
C LYS A 576 -22.06 -30.35 -23.29
N GLY A 577 -22.88 -31.00 -24.12
CA GLY A 577 -23.81 -32.04 -23.68
C GLY A 577 -25.24 -31.57 -23.44
N PHE A 578 -25.50 -30.25 -23.51
CA PHE A 578 -26.83 -29.68 -23.32
C PHE A 578 -27.37 -29.03 -24.63
N PRO A 579 -28.67 -29.23 -24.96
CA PRO A 579 -29.31 -28.66 -26.16
C PRO A 579 -29.76 -27.20 -25.96
N TYR A 580 -29.07 -26.42 -25.11
CA TYR A 580 -29.47 -25.07 -24.74
C TYR A 580 -28.45 -24.02 -25.22
N GLN A 581 -28.96 -22.89 -25.72
CA GLN A 581 -28.22 -21.64 -25.81
C GLN A 581 -28.47 -20.81 -24.56
N TYR A 582 -27.42 -20.49 -23.82
CA TYR A 582 -27.50 -19.67 -22.62
C TYR A 582 -27.30 -18.20 -22.97
N ARG A 583 -28.21 -17.31 -22.56
CA ARG A 583 -28.13 -15.86 -22.80
C ARG A 583 -28.32 -15.09 -21.50
N ILE A 584 -27.75 -13.89 -21.41
CA ILE A 584 -28.08 -12.97 -20.32
C ILE A 584 -29.26 -12.09 -20.73
N ARG A 585 -30.30 -12.03 -19.89
CA ARG A 585 -31.42 -11.11 -20.03
C ARG A 585 -31.56 -10.26 -18.76
N GLY A 586 -31.72 -8.95 -18.94
CA GLY A 586 -32.00 -8.02 -17.85
C GLY A 586 -33.49 -7.74 -17.76
N TYR A 587 -34.13 -8.13 -16.65
CA TYR A 587 -35.51 -7.79 -16.31
C TYR A 587 -35.50 -6.57 -15.40
N GLY A 588 -36.42 -5.62 -15.57
CA GLY A 588 -36.46 -4.40 -14.77
C GLY A 588 -37.13 -3.22 -15.47
N PRO A 589 -37.11 -2.02 -14.86
CA PRO A 589 -37.86 -0.85 -15.32
C PRO A 589 -37.66 -0.52 -16.80
N GLY A 590 -38.73 -0.69 -17.59
CA GLY A 590 -38.69 -0.39 -19.03
C GLY A 590 -37.85 -1.36 -19.86
N SER A 591 -37.54 -2.54 -19.33
CA SER A 591 -36.87 -3.61 -20.07
C SER A 591 -37.79 -4.18 -21.16
N PRO A 592 -37.25 -4.50 -22.36
CA PRO A 592 -38.01 -5.21 -23.39
C PRO A 592 -38.36 -6.65 -23.00
N PHE A 593 -37.77 -7.19 -21.92
CA PHE A 593 -38.04 -8.54 -21.41
C PHE A 593 -39.07 -8.54 -20.27
N GLY A 594 -39.55 -7.37 -19.85
CA GLY A 594 -40.47 -7.21 -18.73
C GLY A 594 -39.79 -6.83 -17.42
N GLU A 595 -40.61 -6.56 -16.41
CA GLU A 595 -40.18 -6.15 -15.08
C GLU A 595 -39.53 -7.31 -14.29
N ALA A 596 -38.68 -6.97 -13.32
CA ALA A 596 -38.10 -7.96 -12.43
C ALA A 596 -39.14 -8.50 -11.43
N ASP A 597 -39.08 -9.80 -11.11
CA ASP A 597 -39.98 -10.40 -10.12
C ASP A 597 -39.56 -9.99 -8.70
N ALA A 598 -40.39 -9.18 -8.04
CA ALA A 598 -40.18 -8.72 -6.67
C ALA A 598 -39.95 -9.86 -5.66
N ARG A 599 -40.48 -11.06 -5.91
CA ARG A 599 -40.29 -12.23 -5.04
C ARG A 599 -38.87 -12.80 -5.09
N GLN A 600 -38.08 -12.41 -6.10
CA GLN A 600 -36.72 -12.91 -6.33
C GLN A 600 -35.65 -11.86 -6.01
N ARG A 601 -36.05 -10.74 -5.38
CA ARG A 601 -35.13 -9.68 -4.97
C ARG A 601 -34.18 -10.17 -3.86
N LEU A 602 -32.89 -9.94 -4.08
CA LEU A 602 -31.79 -10.19 -3.14
C LEU A 602 -31.01 -8.91 -2.82
N VAL A 603 -30.98 -7.96 -3.76
CA VAL A 603 -30.37 -6.65 -3.53
C VAL A 603 -31.17 -5.86 -2.50
N GLU A 604 -30.47 -5.21 -1.56
CA GLU A 604 -31.09 -4.40 -0.51
C GLU A 604 -31.89 -3.22 -1.07
N GLY A 605 -32.84 -2.70 -0.29
CA GLY A 605 -33.72 -1.59 -0.64
C GLY A 605 -35.12 -2.02 -1.11
N GLU A 606 -35.96 -1.03 -1.42
CA GLU A 606 -37.34 -1.22 -1.86
C GLU A 606 -37.57 -0.71 -3.29
N GLY A 607 -38.74 -1.02 -3.85
CA GLY A 607 -39.16 -0.58 -5.18
C GLY A 607 -38.64 -1.44 -6.32
N ASP A 608 -38.71 -0.91 -7.54
CA ASP A 608 -38.28 -1.62 -8.74
C ASP A 608 -36.76 -1.82 -8.73
N PHE A 609 -36.30 -2.85 -9.45
CA PHE A 609 -34.88 -3.19 -9.59
C PHE A 609 -34.63 -3.91 -10.91
N TRP A 610 -33.37 -4.04 -11.26
CA TRP A 610 -32.93 -4.87 -12.36
C TRP A 610 -32.43 -6.23 -11.87
N ASP A 611 -32.83 -7.29 -12.56
CA ASP A 611 -32.33 -8.65 -12.38
C ASP A 611 -31.76 -9.19 -13.70
N PHE A 612 -30.43 -9.34 -13.75
CA PHE A 612 -29.73 -9.90 -14.90
C PHE A 612 -29.53 -11.39 -14.69
N ARG A 613 -30.25 -12.17 -15.51
CA ARG A 613 -30.34 -13.61 -15.38
C ARG A 613 -29.70 -14.32 -16.55
N LEU A 614 -29.01 -15.41 -16.28
CA LEU A 614 -28.57 -16.37 -17.28
C LEU A 614 -29.72 -17.32 -17.60
N GLU A 615 -30.19 -17.34 -18.84
CA GLU A 615 -31.33 -18.12 -19.29
C GLU A 615 -30.95 -19.17 -20.33
N GLY A 616 -31.38 -20.41 -20.12
CA GLY A 616 -31.27 -21.48 -21.11
C GLY A 616 -32.44 -21.44 -22.10
N ILE A 617 -32.13 -21.24 -23.38
CA ILE A 617 -33.08 -21.28 -24.49
C ILE A 617 -32.91 -22.62 -25.21
N TYR A 618 -33.96 -23.44 -25.21
CA TYR A 618 -33.94 -24.76 -25.83
C TYR A 618 -33.86 -24.64 -27.36
N LEU A 619 -32.88 -25.33 -27.97
CA LEU A 619 -32.82 -25.49 -29.41
C LEU A 619 -33.54 -26.77 -29.80
N HIS A 620 -34.78 -26.65 -30.27
CA HIS A 620 -35.47 -27.78 -30.88
C HIS A 620 -34.84 -28.08 -32.25
N SER A 621 -34.26 -29.27 -32.42
CA SER A 621 -33.81 -29.76 -33.72
C SER A 621 -35.02 -30.24 -34.53
N GLY A 622 -35.83 -29.29 -35.00
CA GLY A 622 -36.96 -29.56 -35.88
C GLY A 622 -36.56 -29.35 -37.34
N LEU A 623 -36.07 -30.41 -38.01
CA LEU A 623 -36.27 -30.53 -39.46
C LEU A 623 -37.74 -30.92 -39.64
N GLY A 624 -38.61 -29.93 -39.52
CA GLY A 624 -40.06 -30.08 -39.54
C GLY A 624 -40.66 -28.76 -39.99
N SER A 625 -41.17 -28.76 -41.22
CA SER A 625 -41.83 -27.63 -41.87
C SER A 625 -42.80 -26.92 -40.92
N TYR A 626 -42.47 -25.69 -40.52
CA TYR A 626 -43.39 -24.80 -39.81
C TYR A 626 -44.40 -24.24 -40.81
N HIS A 627 -45.66 -24.66 -40.70
CA HIS A 627 -46.82 -23.89 -41.18
C HIS A 627 -47.56 -23.33 -39.96
N GLY A 628 -47.35 -22.05 -39.68
CA GLY A 628 -48.03 -21.25 -38.64
C GLY A 628 -48.02 -19.76 -39.01
N PRO A 629 -48.94 -18.93 -38.49
CA PRO A 629 -49.71 -17.94 -39.26
C PRO A 629 -49.02 -16.57 -39.37
N PHE A 630 -47.78 -16.54 -39.83
CA PHE A 630 -47.16 -15.32 -40.34
C PHE A 630 -47.09 -15.42 -41.86
N GLY A 631 -47.74 -14.48 -42.53
CA GLY A 631 -47.83 -14.44 -43.99
C GLY A 631 -46.46 -14.55 -44.66
N LYS A 632 -46.46 -15.14 -45.86
CA LYS A 632 -45.32 -15.18 -46.80
C LYS A 632 -44.50 -13.89 -46.69
N PRO A 633 -43.19 -13.95 -46.43
CA PRO A 633 -42.32 -12.83 -46.76
C PRO A 633 -42.50 -12.55 -48.26
N ALA A 634 -42.84 -11.31 -48.60
CA ALA A 634 -42.76 -10.84 -49.97
C ALA A 634 -41.34 -11.12 -50.47
N SER A 635 -41.24 -11.65 -51.69
CA SER A 635 -39.98 -11.89 -52.38
C SER A 635 -39.23 -10.57 -52.51
N PHE A 636 -38.20 -10.36 -51.69
CA PHE A 636 -37.20 -9.33 -51.95
C PHE A 636 -36.31 -9.83 -53.08
N SER A 637 -36.46 -9.17 -54.23
CA SER A 637 -35.60 -9.36 -55.40
C SER A 637 -34.18 -8.96 -55.04
N LEU A 638 -33.22 -9.88 -55.23
CA LEU A 638 -31.80 -9.57 -55.22
C LEU A 638 -31.50 -8.59 -56.36
N SER A 639 -31.34 -7.32 -56.03
CA SER A 639 -30.56 -6.42 -56.87
C SER A 639 -29.10 -6.54 -56.43
N HIS A 640 -28.27 -6.97 -57.37
CA HIS A 640 -26.81 -6.95 -57.27
C HIS A 640 -26.32 -5.60 -56.69
N PRO A 641 -25.39 -5.60 -55.74
CA PRO A 641 -24.58 -4.41 -55.49
C PRO A 641 -23.76 -4.14 -56.76
N LEU A 642 -23.91 -2.94 -57.31
CA LEU A 642 -22.98 -2.39 -58.30
C LEU A 642 -21.60 -2.34 -57.64
N ASP A 643 -20.57 -2.80 -58.36
CA ASP A 643 -19.18 -2.79 -57.93
C ASP A 643 -18.79 -1.43 -57.32
N SER A 644 -18.19 -1.49 -56.13
CA SER A 644 -17.53 -0.34 -55.52
C SER A 644 -16.18 -0.13 -56.20
N PRO A 645 -15.78 1.11 -56.55
CA PRO A 645 -14.44 1.38 -57.06
C PRO A 645 -13.38 1.06 -55.99
N PRO A 646 -12.13 0.72 -56.39
CA PRO A 646 -11.09 0.33 -55.45
C PRO A 646 -10.78 1.47 -54.46
N PRO A 647 -10.28 1.14 -53.25
CA PRO A 647 -10.03 2.12 -52.21
C PRO A 647 -8.92 3.09 -52.62
N ASP A 648 -9.23 4.39 -52.53
CA ASP A 648 -8.25 5.47 -52.61
C ASP A 648 -7.24 5.35 -51.45
N SER A 649 -5.99 5.62 -51.80
CA SER A 649 -4.82 5.63 -50.92
C SER A 649 -4.97 6.57 -49.72
N LEU A 650 -4.48 6.09 -48.58
CA LEU A 650 -4.37 6.73 -47.27
C LEU A 650 -3.95 8.22 -47.31
N PRO A 651 -4.54 9.12 -46.48
CA PRO A 651 -4.02 10.47 -46.31
C PRO A 651 -2.70 10.44 -45.52
N THR A 652 -1.64 10.91 -46.17
CA THR A 652 -0.34 11.22 -45.55
C THR A 652 -0.50 12.37 -44.56
N LEU A 653 -0.30 12.12 -43.26
CA LEU A 653 -0.05 13.18 -42.29
C LEU A 653 1.46 13.46 -42.25
N LEU A 654 1.79 14.70 -42.56
CA LEU A 654 3.10 15.33 -42.46
C LEU A 654 3.68 15.17 -41.05
N MET A 655 4.80 14.43 -40.94
CA MET A 655 5.76 14.62 -39.86
C MET A 655 6.94 15.43 -40.39
N SER A 656 7.21 16.51 -39.69
CA SER A 656 8.32 17.44 -39.85
C SER A 656 9.70 16.78 -39.67
N ASP A 657 10.67 17.35 -40.39
CA ASP A 657 12.01 16.86 -40.75
C ASP A 657 12.93 16.31 -39.64
N PRO A 658 13.86 15.39 -40.00
CA PRO A 658 15.03 15.02 -39.21
C PRO A 658 16.24 15.97 -39.46
N PRO A 659 17.25 16.03 -38.57
CA PRO A 659 18.41 16.90 -38.76
C PRO A 659 19.42 16.30 -39.77
N PRO A 660 20.26 17.14 -40.42
CA PRO A 660 21.03 16.73 -41.60
C PRO A 660 22.35 16.01 -41.24
N SER A 661 22.71 15.07 -42.10
CA SER A 661 23.98 14.35 -42.15
C SER A 661 25.12 15.21 -42.72
N SER A 662 26.31 15.06 -42.13
CA SER A 662 27.59 15.63 -42.58
C SER A 662 28.25 14.77 -43.67
N PRO A 663 29.13 15.35 -44.52
CA PRO A 663 29.61 14.72 -45.75
C PRO A 663 30.91 13.90 -45.62
N ASP A 664 31.08 12.99 -46.58
CA ASP A 664 32.21 12.08 -46.84
C ASP A 664 33.60 12.73 -46.94
N LEU A 665 34.64 11.98 -46.53
CA LEU A 665 35.97 11.99 -47.15
C LEU A 665 36.61 10.58 -47.18
N LEU A 666 37.32 10.34 -48.29
CA LEU A 666 37.88 9.11 -48.88
C LEU A 666 38.89 8.27 -48.06
N PRO A 667 39.22 7.03 -48.51
CA PRO A 667 40.16 6.11 -47.89
C PRO A 667 41.55 6.06 -48.56
N THR A 668 42.60 5.69 -47.81
CA THR A 668 43.86 5.14 -48.38
C THR A 668 44.53 4.09 -47.48
N SER A 669 44.50 2.82 -47.95
CA SER A 669 45.50 1.73 -47.95
C SER A 669 46.50 1.46 -46.79
N LEU A 670 46.58 0.21 -46.28
CA LEU A 670 47.61 -0.84 -46.62
C LEU A 670 47.68 -2.04 -45.62
N THR A 671 47.65 -3.27 -46.19
CA THR A 671 48.34 -4.55 -45.80
C THR A 671 48.16 -5.15 -44.39
N SER A 672 47.55 -6.32 -44.14
CA SER A 672 47.81 -7.73 -44.54
C SER A 672 48.56 -8.56 -43.47
N ALA A 673 47.92 -9.62 -42.96
CA ALA A 673 48.40 -11.02 -42.88
C ALA A 673 47.90 -11.78 -41.62
N SER A 674 47.13 -12.84 -41.87
CA SER A 674 46.82 -13.95 -40.94
C SER A 674 48.01 -14.92 -40.83
N PRO A 675 47.99 -15.93 -39.93
CA PRO A 675 47.38 -17.25 -40.25
C PRO A 675 46.53 -17.83 -39.08
N SER A 676 45.35 -18.45 -39.28
CA SER A 676 45.05 -19.89 -39.58
C SER A 676 45.74 -20.89 -38.62
N ALA A 677 45.14 -21.96 -38.06
CA ALA A 677 43.95 -22.76 -38.35
C ALA A 677 43.64 -23.73 -37.16
N SER A 678 42.42 -24.33 -37.17
CA SER A 678 42.02 -25.70 -36.73
C SER A 678 42.40 -26.20 -35.32
N THR A 679 41.59 -26.93 -34.53
CA THR A 679 40.68 -28.04 -34.86
C THR A 679 39.82 -28.41 -33.64
N ARG A 680 38.62 -28.89 -33.96
CA ARG A 680 37.59 -29.67 -33.25
C ARG A 680 38.09 -30.79 -32.30
N SER A 681 37.50 -30.93 -31.10
CA SER A 681 36.77 -32.13 -30.62
C SER A 681 36.48 -32.09 -29.09
N ASP A 682 35.24 -32.43 -28.73
CA ASP A 682 34.65 -32.52 -27.37
C ASP A 682 35.18 -33.73 -26.53
N PRO A 683 34.47 -34.25 -25.48
CA PRO A 683 34.82 -34.07 -24.07
C PRO A 683 35.03 -35.41 -23.31
N VAL A 684 35.70 -35.44 -22.15
CA VAL A 684 35.48 -36.51 -21.16
C VAL A 684 35.73 -35.97 -19.74
N ASP A 685 34.77 -36.33 -18.88
CA ASP A 685 34.60 -36.12 -17.44
C ASP A 685 35.59 -36.97 -16.57
N PRO A 686 35.48 -37.00 -15.22
CA PRO A 686 36.57 -36.71 -14.27
C PRO A 686 37.26 -37.95 -13.65
N PRO A 687 38.11 -37.77 -12.61
CA PRO A 687 37.62 -37.86 -11.22
C PRO A 687 37.88 -36.63 -10.34
#